data_AF-A0A022VRF6-F1
#
_entry.id   AF-A0A022VRF6-F1
#
_cell.length_a   1.000
_cell.length_b   1.000
_cell.length_c   1.000
_cell.angle_alpha   90.00
_cell.angle_beta   90.00
_cell.angle_gamma   90.00
#
_symmetry.space_group_name_H-M   'P 1'
#
loop_
_entity.id
_entity.type
_entity.pdbx_description
1 polymer ?
#
loop_
_entity_poly.entity_id
_entity_poly.type
_entity_poly.pdbx_seq_one_letter_code
_entity_poly.pdbx_strand_id
1 'polypeptide(L)'
;MSSAGVIVALPEHMMSFQLSGLQTLVDNKLPEARRMIKIHDWMQTVCRDVLDECDYTLAPRTQLIYPSGTQCTVDGHPHRWQTAEKLLELVSGHIWGLWQRYPGSIEVIQRPKGGFPIVYFLRKDAEEALLSYLVRDIIDGRTSVIPVQGCCRSEIMDIKTFISEVSISPKTVKRVSSLFPDNSAARQNIYLLRGLLVHRILLLTLKKRWNVQYGLHPLRDPIAVPFIAKGVPSEQAEWGHPDVAILFTCLAFYLSGLELSQMRQCLDDLMKSSDPSTVYEQWITNSETLPKIFQDWNSINTEDESQVYQLWVHLRYQMPVINYFLNQFVFPKHAKQFKVKLQASGWDIPLSSPHANLGTITTGFSGTNDNRTILPLTIKQQDLSSLAHTNAEVLTFVLRARNYVVAKYAEGKRLTEKGLLALLKRMEIRILIDAGAQILEMDNLSLAKEWLKVDPSAPAAMYFNSENKPYIIYRNGYRIPLLASPYAENLADCLVYLDEAHTRGTDLKIPAGAVGALTLGLGQTKDHTVQAAMRLRQLGTTQSVTFFAPPEVHHSILDSRNLPASASVTAADVIYWLLIQTCIGIEQIQPLYFSQGMDFCRRRQAAVDTPKYLTDQTQRQQYCKALHQEEMQTLQELFRPIAKVKSKAAVASYAPDIATHVKVLEHRKKGFQDFGDAVHSSALQEVEQEREVAYEVEAIREVQKAPRFKALNFPGLHEDIELFCRTGTLTSYSSAFQQAFTALRNTGIGQKYGINSCATSSKLFLSREFFKTVRLPVGEYNDGYIRQMNWILWNPTTEAALVIIPEEAELLIPLHQNAKHLHTRLLTYAAPVTRGMLHFSNLDFYSMPPLPENWKPPSWLTIELGILAGRVYFEYSEYEPICHYFGLTSSPVETVPSYEENDMASKVPTQDMDGENVIQTNNPTFTPKPLSFLQEWLALRRKGQDFSNSPMGYICQGKTLNERSPFFSSDRDIQVNVPKLKATDHSSDDGNVESPEASDYEPEYTGDQRRESTGKREIFMDDSSESDYQNRIE
;
A
#
# COMPACT_ATOMS: atom_id res chain seq x y z
N MET A 1 28.75 -52.62 0.05
CA MET A 1 27.96 -51.43 -0.34
C MET A 1 28.04 -51.34 -1.86
N SER A 2 27.03 -51.81 -2.61
CA SER A 2 27.19 -52.02 -4.07
C SER A 2 26.57 -50.93 -4.95
N SER A 3 25.82 -49.97 -4.40
CA SER A 3 25.43 -48.74 -5.10
C SER A 3 24.84 -47.73 -4.12
N ALA A 4 25.60 -46.68 -3.78
CA ALA A 4 25.05 -45.49 -3.15
C ALA A 4 24.83 -44.43 -4.25
N GLY A 5 23.66 -43.77 -4.24
CA GLY A 5 23.37 -42.65 -5.13
C GLY A 5 23.64 -41.31 -4.45
N VAL A 6 23.87 -40.25 -5.24
CA VAL A 6 24.01 -38.88 -4.76
C VAL A 6 22.87 -38.04 -5.34
N ILE A 7 22.18 -37.29 -4.48
CA ILE A 7 21.17 -36.30 -4.87
C ILE A 7 21.74 -34.93 -4.55
N VAL A 8 21.84 -34.06 -5.55
CA VAL A 8 22.17 -32.65 -5.38
C VAL A 8 20.89 -31.87 -5.58
N ALA A 9 20.40 -31.23 -4.53
CA ALA A 9 19.15 -30.49 -4.54
C ALA A 9 19.29 -29.21 -3.70
N LEU A 10 18.48 -28.21 -4.07
CA LEU A 10 18.29 -27.03 -3.25
C LEU A 10 17.41 -27.38 -2.03
N PRO A 11 17.64 -26.77 -0.85
CA PRO A 11 16.84 -27.05 0.35
C PRO A 11 15.33 -26.86 0.15
N GLU A 12 14.96 -25.87 -0.66
CA GLU A 12 13.58 -25.51 -0.99
C GLU A 12 12.88 -26.65 -1.71
N HIS A 13 13.57 -27.35 -2.62
CA HIS A 13 13.01 -28.52 -3.32
C HIS A 13 12.69 -29.68 -2.38
N MET A 14 13.51 -29.89 -1.33
CA MET A 14 13.27 -30.93 -0.33
C MET A 14 12.07 -30.60 0.55
N MET A 15 11.96 -29.34 0.98
CA MET A 15 10.80 -28.85 1.72
C MET A 15 9.52 -28.88 0.87
N SER A 16 9.60 -28.50 -0.40
CA SER A 16 8.51 -28.52 -1.38
C SER A 16 7.97 -29.94 -1.58
N PHE A 17 8.85 -30.94 -1.72
CA PHE A 17 8.43 -32.33 -1.82
C PHE A 17 7.68 -32.82 -0.56
N GLN A 18 8.17 -32.44 0.63
CA GLN A 18 7.51 -32.75 1.89
C GLN A 18 6.13 -32.08 1.98
N LEU A 19 6.06 -30.77 1.73
CA LEU A 19 4.81 -30.00 1.79
C LEU A 19 3.80 -30.47 0.75
N SER A 20 4.23 -30.84 -0.45
CA SER A 20 3.36 -31.42 -1.48
C SER A 20 2.72 -32.73 -1.02
N GLY A 21 3.47 -33.59 -0.32
CA GLY A 21 2.91 -34.81 0.29
C GLY A 21 1.86 -34.52 1.37
N LEU A 22 2.07 -33.47 2.17
CA LEU A 22 1.12 -33.05 3.19
C LEU A 22 -0.11 -32.31 2.61
N GLN A 23 0.08 -31.50 1.56
CA GLN A 23 -1.00 -30.82 0.87
C GLN A 23 -1.91 -31.82 0.16
N THR A 24 -1.36 -32.84 -0.51
CA THR A 24 -2.18 -33.90 -1.12
C THR A 24 -2.98 -34.69 -0.08
N LEU A 25 -2.45 -34.85 1.14
CA LEU A 25 -3.19 -35.44 2.26
C LEU A 25 -4.37 -34.55 2.69
N VAL A 26 -4.13 -33.24 2.79
CA VAL A 26 -5.14 -32.21 3.10
C VAL A 26 -6.24 -32.17 2.04
N ASP A 27 -5.88 -32.21 0.75
CA ASP A 27 -6.79 -32.26 -0.40
C ASP A 27 -7.57 -33.58 -0.50
N ASN A 28 -7.32 -34.52 0.42
CA ASN A 28 -7.91 -35.86 0.45
C ASN A 28 -7.56 -36.72 -0.79
N LYS A 29 -6.43 -36.44 -1.46
CA LYS A 29 -5.83 -37.23 -2.56
C LYS A 29 -4.95 -38.35 -1.98
N LEU A 30 -5.60 -39.33 -1.36
CA LEU A 30 -4.93 -40.34 -0.51
C LEU A 30 -3.92 -41.25 -1.24
N PRO A 31 -4.18 -41.75 -2.46
CA PRO A 31 -3.22 -42.61 -3.16
C PRO A 31 -1.88 -41.93 -3.40
N GLU A 32 -1.91 -40.66 -3.79
CA GLU A 32 -0.76 -39.81 -4.06
C GLU A 32 -0.06 -39.46 -2.74
N ALA A 33 -0.82 -38.96 -1.76
CA ALA A 33 -0.30 -38.57 -0.45
C ALA A 33 0.45 -39.73 0.22
N ARG A 34 -0.14 -40.94 0.20
CA ARG A 34 0.50 -42.15 0.76
C ARG A 34 1.82 -42.47 0.09
N ARG A 35 1.93 -42.34 -1.23
CA ARG A 35 3.19 -42.61 -1.94
C ARG A 35 4.25 -41.57 -1.58
N MET A 36 3.90 -40.29 -1.65
CA MET A 36 4.83 -39.18 -1.40
C MET A 36 5.34 -39.20 0.04
N ILE A 37 4.44 -39.30 1.02
CA ILE A 37 4.80 -39.37 2.44
C ILE A 37 5.66 -40.60 2.72
N LYS A 38 5.33 -41.77 2.14
CA LYS A 38 6.16 -42.98 2.29
C LYS A 38 7.56 -42.82 1.70
N ILE A 39 7.71 -42.12 0.57
CA ILE A 39 9.02 -41.82 -0.03
C ILE A 39 9.81 -40.88 0.88
N HIS A 40 9.17 -39.81 1.38
CA HIS A 40 9.79 -38.89 2.32
C HIS A 40 10.25 -39.61 3.60
N ASP A 41 9.38 -40.38 4.24
CA ASP A 41 9.70 -41.18 5.43
C ASP A 41 10.83 -42.19 5.17
N TRP A 42 10.86 -42.80 3.98
CA TRP A 42 11.95 -43.68 3.57
C TRP A 42 13.27 -42.92 3.49
N MET A 43 13.32 -41.76 2.82
CA MET A 43 14.53 -40.91 2.76
C MET A 43 15.01 -40.53 4.16
N GLN A 44 14.09 -40.18 5.07
CA GLN A 44 14.36 -39.87 6.48
C GLN A 44 15.01 -41.03 7.26
N THR A 45 15.00 -42.26 6.74
CA THR A 45 15.60 -43.45 7.38
C THR A 45 16.85 -43.98 6.69
N VAL A 46 17.09 -43.66 5.41
CA VAL A 46 18.20 -44.23 4.62
C VAL A 46 19.23 -43.21 4.15
N CYS A 47 18.87 -41.92 4.09
CA CYS A 47 19.75 -40.88 3.58
C CYS A 47 20.76 -40.40 4.64
N ARG A 48 21.89 -39.88 4.15
CA ARG A 48 22.83 -39.07 4.92
C ARG A 48 22.90 -37.71 4.25
N ASP A 49 22.51 -36.67 4.98
CA ASP A 49 22.45 -35.33 4.42
C ASP A 49 23.73 -34.57 4.72
N VAL A 50 24.24 -33.86 3.70
CA VAL A 50 25.40 -32.98 3.82
C VAL A 50 24.99 -31.58 3.39
N LEU A 51 25.07 -30.63 4.31
CA LEU A 51 24.70 -29.24 4.08
C LEU A 51 25.97 -28.39 3.96
N ASP A 52 26.08 -27.64 2.87
CA ASP A 52 27.06 -26.56 2.75
C ASP A 52 26.45 -25.23 3.24
N GLU A 53 27.28 -24.33 3.74
CA GLU A 53 26.88 -23.04 4.35
C GLU A 53 25.63 -23.16 5.25
N CYS A 54 25.71 -24.07 6.23
CA CYS A 54 24.54 -24.48 7.01
C CYS A 54 23.93 -23.35 7.86
N ASP A 55 24.69 -22.30 8.15
CA ASP A 55 24.23 -21.07 8.79
C ASP A 55 23.33 -20.22 7.89
N TYR A 56 23.48 -20.33 6.57
CA TYR A 56 22.56 -19.77 5.58
C TYR A 56 21.38 -20.71 5.32
N THR A 57 21.66 -21.99 5.05
CA THR A 57 20.64 -23.00 4.71
C THR A 57 19.61 -23.22 5.82
N LEU A 58 20.05 -23.18 7.09
CA LEU A 58 19.17 -23.37 8.26
C LEU A 58 18.73 -22.03 8.88
N ALA A 59 18.97 -20.91 8.20
CA ALA A 59 18.63 -19.60 8.72
C ALA A 59 17.10 -19.46 8.91
N PRO A 60 16.63 -18.86 10.01
CA PRO A 60 15.19 -18.63 10.20
C PRO A 60 14.54 -17.69 9.16
N ARG A 61 15.35 -17.02 8.31
CA ARG A 61 14.89 -16.00 7.37
C ARG A 61 14.05 -16.54 6.23
N THR A 62 14.29 -17.78 5.83
CA THR A 62 13.59 -18.42 4.72
C THR A 62 12.52 -19.35 5.24
N GLN A 63 11.37 -19.31 4.58
CA GLN A 63 10.26 -20.20 4.88
C GLN A 63 9.49 -20.52 3.62
N LEU A 64 9.21 -21.81 3.42
CA LEU A 64 8.39 -22.28 2.30
C LEU A 64 6.93 -22.37 2.75
N ILE A 65 6.05 -21.70 2.00
CA ILE A 65 4.61 -21.59 2.30
C ILE A 65 3.80 -22.20 1.16
N TYR A 66 2.89 -23.11 1.51
CA TYR A 66 1.88 -23.67 0.63
C TYR A 66 0.52 -23.09 1.04
N PRO A 67 0.02 -22.06 0.35
CA PRO A 67 -1.29 -21.50 0.64
C PRO A 67 -2.38 -22.50 0.29
N SER A 68 -3.48 -22.46 1.05
CA SER A 68 -4.61 -23.37 0.88
C SER A 68 -5.93 -22.67 1.20
N GLY A 69 -7.00 -23.12 0.55
CA GLY A 69 -8.33 -22.54 0.62
C GLY A 69 -8.52 -21.32 -0.30
N THR A 70 -9.66 -20.65 -0.16
CA THR A 70 -10.06 -19.57 -1.08
C THR A 70 -9.19 -18.33 -0.91
N GLN A 71 -8.62 -17.84 -2.01
CA GLN A 71 -7.95 -16.54 -2.06
C GLN A 71 -8.97 -15.40 -1.82
N CYS A 72 -8.60 -14.44 -0.98
CA CYS A 72 -9.45 -13.30 -0.61
C CYS A 72 -8.60 -12.02 -0.52
N THR A 73 -9.23 -10.86 -0.66
CA THR A 73 -8.57 -9.57 -0.37
C THR A 73 -8.20 -9.48 1.11
N VAL A 74 -7.11 -8.78 1.42
CA VAL A 74 -6.73 -8.48 2.81
C VAL A 74 -7.88 -7.85 3.59
N ASP A 75 -7.99 -8.17 4.89
CA ASP A 75 -8.98 -7.55 5.78
C ASP A 75 -8.80 -6.03 5.82
N GLY A 76 -9.90 -5.28 5.94
CA GLY A 76 -9.89 -3.81 5.96
C GLY A 76 -9.70 -3.10 4.61
N HIS A 77 -9.76 -3.82 3.48
CA HIS A 77 -9.72 -3.18 2.16
C HIS A 77 -10.92 -2.24 1.92
N PRO A 78 -10.75 -1.14 1.14
CA PRO A 78 -9.48 -0.59 0.65
C PRO A 78 -8.75 0.27 1.69
N HIS A 79 -9.38 0.58 2.82
CA HIS A 79 -8.87 1.52 3.82
C HIS A 79 -7.54 1.11 4.43
N ARG A 80 -7.19 -0.17 4.41
CA ARG A 80 -5.92 -0.68 4.93
C ARG A 80 -4.71 -0.07 4.23
N TRP A 81 -4.66 -0.10 2.91
CA TRP A 81 -3.54 0.51 2.17
C TRP A 81 -3.68 2.03 2.07
N GLN A 82 -4.90 2.57 1.98
CA GLN A 82 -5.12 4.02 2.00
C GLN A 82 -4.65 4.68 3.31
N THR A 83 -4.82 3.99 4.45
CA THR A 83 -4.32 4.46 5.75
C THR A 83 -2.79 4.46 5.77
N ALA A 84 -2.16 3.43 5.21
CA ALA A 84 -0.70 3.36 5.09
C ALA A 84 -0.16 4.49 4.19
N GLU A 85 -0.78 4.74 3.03
CA GLU A 85 -0.46 5.85 2.13
C GLU A 85 -0.61 7.20 2.84
N LYS A 86 -1.68 7.42 3.60
CA LYS A 86 -1.90 8.67 4.34
C LYS A 86 -0.87 8.90 5.43
N LEU A 87 -0.44 7.85 6.12
CA LEU A 87 0.66 7.94 7.09
C LEU A 87 1.99 8.29 6.39
N LEU A 88 2.30 7.68 5.25
CA LEU A 88 3.50 8.00 4.49
C LEU A 88 3.49 9.45 3.97
N GLU A 89 2.32 9.98 3.59
CA GLU A 89 2.16 11.40 3.25
C GLU A 89 2.50 12.32 4.43
N LEU A 90 1.99 12.00 5.64
CA LEU A 90 2.35 12.74 6.86
C LEU A 90 3.84 12.64 7.18
N VAL A 91 4.42 11.44 7.03
CA VAL A 91 5.87 11.22 7.20
C VAL A 91 6.64 12.14 6.26
N SER A 92 6.28 12.20 4.98
CA SER A 92 6.89 13.11 4.01
C SER A 92 6.82 14.57 4.44
N GLY A 93 5.71 15.00 5.06
CA GLY A 93 5.55 16.35 5.59
C GLY A 93 6.42 16.67 6.80
N HIS A 94 6.74 15.68 7.65
CA HIS A 94 7.50 15.89 8.89
C HIS A 94 9.01 15.70 8.75
N ILE A 95 9.49 14.91 7.78
CA ILE A 95 10.91 14.51 7.66
C ILE A 95 11.85 15.72 7.67
N TRP A 96 11.54 16.79 6.94
CA TRP A 96 12.41 17.97 6.87
C TRP A 96 12.49 18.72 8.21
N GLY A 97 11.35 18.94 8.87
CA GLY A 97 11.32 19.58 10.18
C GLY A 97 12.02 18.72 11.25
N LEU A 98 11.91 17.39 11.13
CA LEU A 98 12.58 16.45 12.00
C LEU A 98 14.11 16.51 11.83
N TRP A 99 14.61 16.54 10.58
CA TRP A 99 16.03 16.69 10.29
C TRP A 99 16.62 17.99 10.83
N GLN A 100 15.90 19.11 10.69
CA GLN A 100 16.35 20.39 11.26
C GLN A 100 16.45 20.37 12.79
N ARG A 101 15.52 19.68 13.46
CA ARG A 101 15.45 19.62 14.92
C ARG A 101 16.40 18.58 15.53
N TYR A 102 16.70 17.52 14.80
CA TYR A 102 17.53 16.39 15.24
C TYR A 102 18.64 16.03 14.25
N PRO A 103 19.55 16.96 13.88
CA PRO A 103 20.51 16.79 12.78
C PRO A 103 21.55 15.67 12.99
N GLY A 104 21.70 15.16 14.22
CA GLY A 104 22.58 14.02 14.53
C GLY A 104 21.85 12.68 14.71
N SER A 105 20.51 12.68 14.63
CA SER A 105 19.68 11.50 14.92
C SER A 105 18.93 10.99 13.69
N ILE A 106 18.89 11.78 12.61
CA ILE A 106 18.29 11.42 11.32
C ILE A 106 19.12 12.04 10.18
N GLU A 107 19.35 11.27 9.12
CA GLU A 107 19.94 11.76 7.87
C GLU A 107 18.88 11.70 6.76
N VAL A 108 18.78 12.75 5.96
CA VAL A 108 17.78 12.88 4.89
C VAL A 108 18.47 13.22 3.58
N ILE A 109 18.36 12.33 2.59
CA ILE A 109 18.87 12.53 1.25
C ILE A 109 17.71 12.95 0.35
N GLN A 110 17.72 14.22 -0.05
CA GLN A 110 16.75 14.74 -1.01
C GLN A 110 17.05 14.25 -2.42
N ARG A 111 15.98 13.99 -3.16
CA ARG A 111 16.02 13.55 -4.56
C ARG A 111 16.18 14.77 -5.49
N PRO A 112 17.08 14.75 -6.49
CA PRO A 112 17.31 15.90 -7.38
C PRO A 112 16.07 16.37 -8.17
N LYS A 113 15.13 15.46 -8.44
CA LYS A 113 13.88 15.72 -9.19
C LYS A 113 12.63 15.74 -8.28
N GLY A 114 12.81 15.94 -6.97
CA GLY A 114 11.73 15.82 -5.99
C GLY A 114 11.27 14.36 -5.77
N GLY A 115 10.20 14.22 -4.99
CA GLY A 115 9.64 12.93 -4.54
C GLY A 115 9.98 12.60 -3.09
N PHE A 116 9.55 11.42 -2.64
CA PHE A 116 9.80 10.95 -1.27
C PHE A 116 11.32 10.81 -1.02
N PRO A 117 11.87 11.39 0.06
CA PRO A 117 13.31 11.37 0.31
C PRO A 117 13.78 10.01 0.85
N ILE A 118 15.07 9.72 0.70
CA ILE A 118 15.70 8.57 1.38
C ILE A 118 16.05 9.01 2.81
N VAL A 119 15.66 8.21 3.80
CA VAL A 119 15.78 8.56 5.22
C VAL A 119 16.54 7.49 5.98
N TYR A 120 17.45 7.91 6.87
CA TYR A 120 18.14 7.03 7.81
C TYR A 120 17.91 7.51 9.24
N PHE A 121 17.19 6.71 10.04
CA PHE A 121 17.06 6.93 11.47
C PHE A 121 18.29 6.36 12.18
N LEU A 122 19.01 7.21 12.91
CA LEU A 122 20.27 6.87 13.59
C LEU A 122 20.05 6.66 15.09
N ARG A 123 19.13 7.42 15.69
CA ARG A 123 18.84 7.39 17.12
C ARG A 123 17.33 7.40 17.39
N LYS A 124 16.95 6.85 18.56
CA LYS A 124 15.55 6.67 18.97
C LYS A 124 14.79 7.96 19.20
N ASP A 125 15.45 9.04 19.59
CA ASP A 125 14.81 10.34 19.82
C ASP A 125 14.09 10.88 18.56
N ALA A 126 14.71 10.75 17.38
CA ALA A 126 14.06 11.11 16.11
C ALA A 126 12.90 10.18 15.76
N GLU A 127 13.04 8.88 16.05
CA GLU A 127 11.98 7.87 15.86
C GLU A 127 10.74 8.18 16.72
N GLU A 128 10.93 8.41 18.02
CA GLU A 128 9.84 8.75 18.95
C GLU A 128 9.19 10.07 18.59
N ALA A 129 9.98 11.07 18.18
CA ALA A 129 9.47 12.37 17.77
C ALA A 129 8.58 12.26 16.53
N LEU A 130 8.97 11.46 15.52
CA LEU A 130 8.13 11.20 14.35
C LEU A 130 6.80 10.56 14.75
N LEU A 131 6.83 9.45 15.51
CA LEU A 131 5.62 8.76 15.94
C LEU A 131 4.70 9.69 16.75
N SER A 132 5.27 10.53 17.62
CA SER A 132 4.53 11.53 18.39
C SER A 132 3.83 12.56 17.49
N TYR A 133 4.51 13.05 16.44
CA TYR A 133 3.92 14.00 15.49
C TYR A 133 2.79 13.37 14.67
N LEU A 134 2.94 12.11 14.24
CA LEU A 134 1.90 11.37 13.53
C LEU A 134 0.65 11.17 14.41
N VAL A 135 0.83 10.71 15.66
CA VAL A 135 -0.27 10.56 16.61
C VAL A 135 -0.99 11.89 16.83
N ARG A 136 -0.23 12.99 17.00
CA ARG A 136 -0.82 14.32 17.16
C ARG A 136 -1.66 14.73 15.95
N ASP A 137 -1.14 14.59 14.72
CA ASP A 137 -1.88 14.99 13.53
C ASP A 137 -3.18 14.19 13.32
N ILE A 138 -3.19 12.91 13.69
CA ILE A 138 -4.39 12.07 13.68
C ILE A 138 -5.41 12.59 14.69
N ILE A 139 -4.97 12.84 15.92
CA ILE A 139 -5.82 13.27 17.04
C ILE A 139 -6.36 14.69 16.84
N ASP A 140 -5.58 15.57 16.23
CA ASP A 140 -5.97 16.94 15.87
C ASP A 140 -6.90 16.99 14.64
N GLY A 141 -7.23 15.85 14.04
CA GLY A 141 -8.15 15.76 12.90
C GLY A 141 -7.60 16.28 11.57
N ARG A 142 -6.26 16.34 11.43
CA ARG A 142 -5.59 16.75 10.18
C ARG A 142 -5.62 15.67 9.11
N THR A 143 -6.10 14.47 9.45
CA THR A 143 -6.26 13.35 8.53
C THR A 143 -7.72 12.90 8.48
N SER A 144 -8.11 12.29 7.37
CA SER A 144 -9.41 11.64 7.20
C SER A 144 -9.43 10.18 7.67
N VAL A 145 -8.37 9.69 8.33
CA VAL A 145 -8.23 8.27 8.71
C VAL A 145 -9.23 7.88 9.80
N ILE A 146 -9.47 8.77 10.78
CA ILE A 146 -10.47 8.60 11.84
C ILE A 146 -11.30 9.90 11.91
N PRO A 147 -12.65 9.81 12.00
CA PRO A 147 -13.52 10.97 12.15
C PRO A 147 -13.51 11.52 13.60
N VAL A 148 -12.37 12.06 14.03
CA VAL A 148 -12.15 12.53 15.42
C VAL A 148 -12.95 13.78 15.79
N GLN A 149 -13.41 14.57 14.81
CA GLN A 149 -14.16 15.82 15.02
C GLN A 149 -15.50 15.59 15.72
N GLY A 150 -16.10 14.39 15.56
CA GLY A 150 -17.35 14.02 16.22
C GLY A 150 -17.19 13.38 17.59
N CYS A 151 -15.96 13.21 18.09
CA CYS A 151 -15.67 12.55 19.35
C CYS A 151 -15.59 13.54 20.51
N CYS A 152 -16.04 13.13 21.70
CA CYS A 152 -15.78 13.89 22.91
C CYS A 152 -14.33 13.73 23.38
N ARG A 153 -13.87 14.64 24.25
CA ARG A 153 -12.47 14.68 24.70
C ARG A 153 -12.00 13.37 25.34
N SER A 154 -12.86 12.66 26.07
CA SER A 154 -12.49 11.36 26.67
C SER A 154 -12.27 10.27 25.62
N GLU A 155 -13.08 10.25 24.56
CA GLU A 155 -12.94 9.28 23.47
C GLU A 155 -11.66 9.54 22.67
N ILE A 156 -11.36 10.82 22.39
CA ILE A 156 -10.11 11.23 21.73
C ILE A 156 -8.90 10.78 22.55
N MET A 157 -8.93 10.96 23.89
CA MET A 157 -7.86 10.49 24.76
C MET A 157 -7.73 8.97 24.78
N ASP A 158 -8.85 8.24 24.75
CA ASP A 158 -8.83 6.77 24.65
C ASP A 158 -8.22 6.30 23.32
N ILE A 159 -8.57 6.94 22.20
CA ILE A 159 -7.97 6.65 20.89
C ILE A 159 -6.47 6.95 20.93
N LYS A 160 -6.07 8.12 21.44
CA LYS A 160 -4.66 8.52 21.56
C LYS A 160 -3.86 7.46 22.31
N THR A 161 -4.27 7.12 23.53
CA THR A 161 -3.62 6.07 24.33
C THR A 161 -3.58 4.73 23.59
N PHE A 162 -4.65 4.37 22.89
CA PHE A 162 -4.71 3.12 22.12
C PHE A 162 -3.71 3.07 20.96
N ILE A 163 -3.43 4.19 20.28
CA ILE A 163 -2.52 4.23 19.12
C ILE A 163 -1.09 4.69 19.48
N SER A 164 -0.81 5.06 20.73
CA SER A 164 0.52 5.50 21.17
C SER A 164 1.15 4.63 22.26
N GLU A 165 0.39 3.90 23.08
CA GLU A 165 0.92 3.18 24.23
C GLU A 165 0.97 1.66 24.02
N VAL A 166 2.09 1.04 24.39
CA VAL A 166 2.31 -0.41 24.29
C VAL A 166 1.39 -1.17 25.26
N SER A 167 1.34 -0.75 26.53
CA SER A 167 0.49 -1.35 27.55
C SER A 167 -0.74 -0.49 27.79
N ILE A 168 -1.93 -1.06 27.61
CA ILE A 168 -3.19 -0.33 27.81
C ILE A 168 -4.18 -1.11 28.67
N SER A 169 -5.01 -0.37 29.41
CA SER A 169 -5.96 -0.98 30.34
C SER A 169 -7.07 -1.74 29.58
N PRO A 170 -7.58 -2.87 30.12
CA PRO A 170 -8.72 -3.58 29.53
C PRO A 170 -9.98 -2.71 29.40
N LYS A 171 -10.14 -1.70 30.27
CA LYS A 171 -11.23 -0.73 30.21
C LYS A 171 -11.13 0.13 28.96
N THR A 172 -9.95 0.67 28.68
CA THR A 172 -9.68 1.47 27.47
C THR A 172 -9.92 0.65 26.21
N VAL A 173 -9.43 -0.60 26.15
CA VAL A 173 -9.69 -1.52 25.01
C VAL A 173 -11.20 -1.66 24.76
N LYS A 174 -11.98 -1.90 25.82
CA LYS A 174 -13.43 -2.07 25.70
C LYS A 174 -14.11 -0.80 25.20
N ARG A 175 -13.73 0.37 25.71
CA ARG A 175 -14.27 1.67 25.27
C ARG A 175 -13.98 1.93 23.80
N VAL A 176 -12.73 1.74 23.37
CA VAL A 176 -12.33 1.92 21.95
C VAL A 176 -13.05 0.93 21.04
N SER A 177 -13.21 -0.33 21.45
CA SER A 177 -13.98 -1.31 20.68
C SER A 177 -15.46 -0.97 20.52
N SER A 178 -16.04 -0.17 21.42
CA SER A 178 -17.42 0.32 21.32
C SER A 178 -17.58 1.63 20.55
N LEU A 179 -16.49 2.30 20.17
CA LEU A 179 -16.56 3.51 19.34
C LEU A 179 -16.97 3.15 17.91
N PHE A 180 -17.68 4.07 17.27
CA PHE A 180 -18.08 3.97 15.86
C PHE A 180 -18.84 2.66 15.51
N PRO A 181 -19.95 2.34 16.20
CA PRO A 181 -20.69 1.09 15.96
C PRO A 181 -21.15 0.94 14.50
N ASP A 182 -21.55 2.06 13.89
CA ASP A 182 -22.06 2.12 12.51
C ASP A 182 -20.96 2.33 11.45
N ASN A 183 -19.69 2.48 11.82
CA ASN A 183 -18.59 2.73 10.90
C ASN A 183 -17.45 1.70 11.10
N SER A 184 -17.54 0.59 10.37
CA SER A 184 -16.54 -0.49 10.41
C SER A 184 -15.14 -0.03 9.96
N ALA A 185 -15.06 0.84 8.96
CA ALA A 185 -13.80 1.37 8.44
C ALA A 185 -13.02 2.14 9.51
N ALA A 186 -13.68 3.04 10.25
CA ALA A 186 -13.04 3.79 11.34
C ALA A 186 -12.51 2.84 12.44
N ARG A 187 -13.28 1.81 12.80
CA ARG A 187 -12.83 0.81 13.79
C ARG A 187 -11.61 0.03 13.31
N GLN A 188 -11.64 -0.44 12.06
CA GLN A 188 -10.52 -1.14 11.43
C GLN A 188 -9.26 -0.26 11.38
N ASN A 189 -9.41 1.02 11.00
CA ASN A 189 -8.32 1.98 10.97
C ASN A 189 -7.67 2.19 12.34
N ILE A 190 -8.43 2.22 13.44
CA ILE A 190 -7.86 2.34 14.80
C ILE A 190 -6.95 1.15 15.14
N TYR A 191 -7.38 -0.08 14.81
CA TYR A 191 -6.55 -1.26 15.02
C TYR A 191 -5.31 -1.26 14.12
N LEU A 192 -5.48 -0.88 12.85
CA LEU A 192 -4.37 -0.75 11.92
C LEU A 192 -3.34 0.28 12.38
N LEU A 193 -3.78 1.47 12.80
CA LEU A 193 -2.91 2.53 13.33
C LEU A 193 -2.11 2.04 14.54
N ARG A 194 -2.72 1.24 15.43
CA ARG A 194 -1.98 0.62 16.53
C ARG A 194 -0.88 -0.32 16.02
N GLY A 195 -1.15 -1.14 15.01
CA GLY A 195 -0.13 -1.97 14.35
C GLY A 195 0.99 -1.13 13.71
N LEU A 196 0.62 -0.12 12.94
CA LEU A 196 1.59 0.71 12.22
C LEU A 196 2.47 1.56 13.16
N LEU A 197 1.89 2.11 14.22
CA LEU A 197 2.56 3.05 15.13
C LEU A 197 3.11 2.36 16.39
N VAL A 198 2.26 1.71 17.18
CA VAL A 198 2.67 1.10 18.47
C VAL A 198 3.54 -0.12 18.24
N HIS A 199 3.19 -0.96 17.28
CA HIS A 199 4.02 -2.13 16.94
C HIS A 199 5.18 -1.77 16.00
N ARG A 200 5.38 -0.47 15.70
CA ARG A 200 6.50 0.08 14.90
C ARG A 200 6.65 -0.49 13.49
N ILE A 201 5.60 -1.05 12.88
CA ILE A 201 5.67 -1.57 11.50
C ILE A 201 6.03 -0.45 10.51
N LEU A 202 5.47 0.75 10.68
CA LEU A 202 5.81 1.90 9.84
C LEU A 202 7.30 2.22 9.92
N LEU A 203 7.81 2.30 11.15
CA LEU A 203 9.21 2.66 11.43
C LEU A 203 10.19 1.59 10.92
N LEU A 204 9.84 0.32 11.10
CA LEU A 204 10.54 -0.82 10.51
C LEU A 204 10.70 -0.62 8.99
N THR A 205 9.60 -0.33 8.29
CA THR A 205 9.66 -0.17 6.83
C THR A 205 10.46 1.04 6.37
N LEU A 206 10.40 2.15 7.11
CA LEU A 206 11.18 3.35 6.82
C LEU A 206 12.69 3.16 7.05
N LYS A 207 13.09 2.24 7.93
CA LYS A 207 14.49 1.95 8.24
C LYS A 207 15.15 0.99 7.24
N LYS A 208 14.36 0.23 6.47
CA LYS A 208 14.91 -0.68 5.45
C LYS A 208 15.37 0.09 4.22
N ARG A 209 16.41 -0.43 3.59
CA ARG A 209 17.06 0.19 2.44
C ARG A 209 16.41 -0.29 1.15
N TRP A 210 15.79 0.65 0.44
CA TRP A 210 15.27 0.41 -0.92
C TRP A 210 16.40 0.02 -1.88
N ASN A 211 16.08 -0.87 -2.82
CA ASN A 211 17.00 -1.44 -3.82
C ASN A 211 18.17 -2.23 -3.22
N VAL A 212 18.16 -2.51 -1.91
CA VAL A 212 19.17 -3.31 -1.19
C VAL A 212 18.51 -4.42 -0.39
N GLN A 213 17.46 -4.09 0.38
CA GLN A 213 16.72 -5.05 1.19
C GLN A 213 15.31 -5.32 0.66
N TYR A 214 14.74 -4.39 -0.12
CA TYR A 214 13.45 -4.54 -0.77
C TYR A 214 13.34 -3.69 -2.04
N GLY A 215 12.39 -4.02 -2.90
CA GLY A 215 12.09 -3.28 -4.12
C GLY A 215 11.11 -4.04 -5.02
N LEU A 216 10.95 -3.62 -6.27
CA LEU A 216 10.11 -4.31 -7.24
C LEU A 216 10.93 -5.30 -8.07
N HIS A 217 10.33 -6.45 -8.39
CA HIS A 217 10.91 -7.41 -9.31
C HIS A 217 10.40 -7.14 -10.74
N PRO A 218 11.27 -6.92 -11.75
CA PRO A 218 10.84 -6.53 -13.10
C PRO A 218 9.94 -7.53 -13.83
N LEU A 219 10.07 -8.82 -13.50
CA LEU A 219 9.32 -9.92 -14.15
C LEU A 219 8.14 -10.46 -13.33
N ARG A 220 7.86 -9.91 -12.13
CA ARG A 220 6.75 -10.38 -11.26
C ARG A 220 5.68 -9.30 -11.14
N ASP A 221 4.60 -9.67 -10.47
CA ASP A 221 3.56 -8.74 -10.07
C ASP A 221 4.14 -7.49 -9.36
N PRO A 222 3.52 -6.31 -9.52
CA PRO A 222 4.03 -5.03 -9.02
C PRO A 222 3.86 -4.86 -7.49
N ILE A 223 4.25 -5.87 -6.71
CA ILE A 223 4.32 -5.87 -5.26
C ILE A 223 5.78 -5.94 -4.84
N ALA A 224 6.15 -5.25 -3.76
CA ALA A 224 7.52 -5.27 -3.28
C ALA A 224 7.93 -6.68 -2.83
N VAL A 225 9.16 -7.06 -3.17
CA VAL A 225 9.80 -8.32 -2.79
C VAL A 225 11.08 -8.05 -1.99
N PRO A 226 11.56 -9.02 -1.20
CA PRO A 226 12.88 -8.98 -0.59
C PRO A 226 14.00 -8.95 -1.63
N PHE A 227 15.12 -8.33 -1.30
CA PHE A 227 16.33 -8.29 -2.13
C PHE A 227 17.44 -9.09 -1.43
N ILE A 228 18.10 -9.95 -2.20
CA ILE A 228 19.20 -10.79 -1.71
C ILE A 228 20.50 -9.97 -1.62
N ALA A 229 20.63 -8.97 -2.50
CA ALA A 229 21.69 -7.98 -2.52
C ALA A 229 21.22 -6.72 -3.26
N LYS A 230 22.04 -5.67 -3.22
CA LYS A 230 21.80 -4.44 -3.99
C LYS A 230 21.46 -4.71 -5.46
N GLY A 231 20.26 -4.28 -5.87
CA GLY A 231 19.75 -4.42 -7.24
C GLY A 231 19.33 -5.84 -7.63
N VAL A 232 19.39 -6.81 -6.71
CA VAL A 232 19.08 -8.21 -6.98
C VAL A 232 17.84 -8.62 -6.17
N PRO A 233 16.63 -8.51 -6.77
CA PRO A 233 15.41 -8.97 -6.13
C PRO A 233 15.44 -10.50 -5.98
N SER A 234 14.77 -11.02 -4.95
CA SER A 234 14.55 -12.46 -4.83
C SER A 234 13.55 -12.94 -5.89
N GLU A 235 13.90 -14.04 -6.56
CA GLU A 235 13.07 -14.64 -7.61
C GLU A 235 11.73 -15.15 -7.06
N GLN A 236 11.72 -15.69 -5.84
CA GLN A 236 10.55 -16.38 -5.29
C GLN A 236 10.04 -15.82 -3.96
N ALA A 237 10.87 -15.09 -3.21
CA ALA A 237 10.47 -14.61 -1.90
C ALA A 237 9.45 -13.46 -1.97
N GLU A 238 8.58 -13.41 -0.96
CA GLU A 238 7.56 -12.40 -0.70
C GLU A 238 7.59 -12.00 0.78
N TRP A 239 6.97 -10.87 1.14
CA TRP A 239 6.84 -10.47 2.53
C TRP A 239 5.64 -11.15 3.19
N GLY A 240 5.90 -11.87 4.28
CA GLY A 240 4.84 -12.61 5.00
C GLY A 240 3.78 -11.76 5.69
N HIS A 241 4.12 -10.54 6.13
CA HIS A 241 3.18 -9.64 6.81
C HIS A 241 2.52 -8.67 5.82
N PRO A 242 1.18 -8.62 5.72
CA PRO A 242 0.47 -7.83 4.72
C PRO A 242 0.78 -6.32 4.81
N ASP A 243 0.83 -5.75 6.02
CA ASP A 243 1.11 -4.31 6.17
C ASP A 243 2.56 -3.95 5.81
N VAL A 244 3.50 -4.89 5.95
CA VAL A 244 4.90 -4.71 5.53
C VAL A 244 4.97 -4.72 4.00
N ALA A 245 4.31 -5.69 3.36
CA ALA A 245 4.22 -5.77 1.89
C ALA A 245 3.58 -4.51 1.29
N ILE A 246 2.49 -4.01 1.88
CA ILE A 246 1.81 -2.78 1.45
C ILE A 246 2.75 -1.58 1.56
N LEU A 247 3.35 -1.35 2.73
CA LEU A 247 4.25 -0.20 2.95
C LEU A 247 5.48 -0.24 2.07
N PHE A 248 6.13 -1.40 1.90
CA PHE A 248 7.25 -1.54 0.99
C PHE A 248 6.85 -1.35 -0.47
N THR A 249 5.65 -1.77 -0.87
CA THR A 249 5.14 -1.50 -2.22
C THR A 249 4.98 0.01 -2.43
N CYS A 250 4.33 0.72 -1.51
CA CYS A 250 4.21 2.18 -1.58
C CYS A 250 5.59 2.85 -1.65
N LEU A 251 6.50 2.52 -0.72
CA LEU A 251 7.85 3.10 -0.67
C LEU A 251 8.66 2.78 -1.93
N ALA A 252 8.57 1.55 -2.46
CA ALA A 252 9.28 1.17 -3.68
C ALA A 252 8.84 2.02 -4.87
N PHE A 253 7.54 2.26 -5.04
CA PHE A 253 7.03 3.14 -6.10
C PHE A 253 7.32 4.62 -5.84
N TYR A 254 7.28 5.10 -4.59
CA TYR A 254 7.67 6.48 -4.27
C TYR A 254 9.15 6.75 -4.61
N LEU A 255 10.00 5.74 -4.43
CA LEU A 255 11.43 5.83 -4.67
C LEU A 255 11.81 5.55 -6.14
N SER A 256 11.14 4.63 -6.83
CA SER A 256 11.38 4.34 -8.27
C SER A 256 10.68 5.34 -9.20
N GLY A 257 9.51 5.83 -8.79
CA GLY A 257 8.56 6.53 -9.65
C GLY A 257 7.81 5.57 -10.58
N LEU A 258 6.80 6.11 -11.27
CA LEU A 258 6.06 5.39 -12.30
C LEU A 258 6.85 5.28 -13.60
N GLU A 259 6.64 4.19 -14.32
CA GLU A 259 7.06 4.05 -15.72
C GLU A 259 6.14 4.84 -16.66
N LEU A 260 6.61 5.09 -17.89
CA LEU A 260 5.83 5.83 -18.89
C LEU A 260 4.51 5.11 -19.24
N SER A 261 4.56 3.78 -19.37
CA SER A 261 3.40 2.92 -19.59
C SER A 261 2.37 3.01 -18.46
N GLN A 262 2.84 3.01 -17.22
CA GLN A 262 2.00 3.13 -16.02
C GLN A 262 1.34 4.52 -15.92
N MET A 263 2.07 5.58 -16.30
CA MET A 263 1.52 6.94 -16.38
C MET A 263 0.40 7.02 -17.44
N ARG A 264 0.62 6.45 -18.62
CA ARG A 264 -0.41 6.35 -19.66
C ARG A 264 -1.65 5.62 -19.14
N GLN A 265 -1.45 4.47 -18.52
CA GLN A 265 -2.55 3.69 -17.94
C GLN A 265 -3.38 4.50 -16.93
N CYS A 266 -2.74 5.33 -16.10
CA CYS A 266 -3.45 6.23 -15.19
C CYS A 266 -4.26 7.29 -15.94
N LEU A 267 -3.70 7.91 -16.98
CA LEU A 267 -4.39 8.92 -17.79
C LEU A 267 -5.60 8.33 -18.52
N ASP A 268 -5.46 7.15 -19.12
CA ASP A 268 -6.52 6.48 -19.87
C ASP A 268 -7.69 6.05 -18.97
N ASP A 269 -7.40 5.67 -17.73
CA ASP A 269 -8.41 5.36 -16.73
C ASP A 269 -9.05 6.62 -16.16
N LEU A 270 -8.26 7.67 -15.92
CA LEU A 270 -8.74 8.97 -15.49
C LEU A 270 -9.72 9.57 -16.50
N MET A 271 -9.49 9.42 -17.81
CA MET A 271 -10.45 9.84 -18.85
C MET A 271 -11.84 9.21 -18.71
N LYS A 272 -11.92 8.00 -18.13
CA LYS A 272 -13.18 7.29 -17.90
C LYS A 272 -13.84 7.70 -16.57
N SER A 273 -13.13 8.48 -15.75
CA SER A 273 -13.66 9.02 -14.50
C SER A 273 -14.74 10.07 -14.76
N SER A 274 -15.67 10.19 -13.82
CA SER A 274 -16.73 11.19 -13.87
C SER A 274 -16.26 12.62 -13.56
N ASP A 275 -15.14 12.77 -12.86
CA ASP A 275 -14.57 14.06 -12.49
C ASP A 275 -13.04 14.03 -12.64
N PRO A 276 -12.56 13.97 -13.89
CA PRO A 276 -11.14 13.82 -14.15
C PRO A 276 -10.35 15.07 -13.71
N SER A 277 -10.95 16.26 -13.83
CA SER A 277 -10.33 17.52 -13.42
C SER A 277 -9.99 17.54 -11.93
N THR A 278 -10.91 17.15 -11.03
CA THR A 278 -10.62 17.16 -9.59
C THR A 278 -9.51 16.19 -9.21
N VAL A 279 -9.51 14.98 -9.79
CA VAL A 279 -8.46 13.99 -9.52
C VAL A 279 -7.12 14.46 -10.09
N TYR A 280 -7.13 15.05 -11.28
CA TYR A 280 -5.92 15.62 -11.90
C TYR A 280 -5.36 16.81 -11.10
N GLU A 281 -6.22 17.69 -10.57
CA GLU A 281 -5.80 18.78 -9.68
C GLU A 281 -5.02 18.25 -8.45
N GLN A 282 -5.44 17.11 -7.89
CA GLN A 282 -4.71 16.44 -6.80
C GLN A 282 -3.33 15.92 -7.25
N TRP A 283 -3.22 15.42 -8.48
CA TRP A 283 -1.96 14.95 -9.05
C TRP A 283 -0.90 16.05 -9.16
N ILE A 284 -1.33 17.27 -9.49
CA ILE A 284 -0.44 18.39 -9.76
C ILE A 284 -0.22 19.31 -8.55
N THR A 285 -0.94 19.12 -7.44
CA THR A 285 -0.95 20.04 -6.28
C THR A 285 0.45 20.39 -5.76
N ASN A 286 1.40 19.45 -5.80
CA ASN A 286 2.78 19.64 -5.32
C ASN A 286 3.81 19.75 -6.46
N SER A 287 3.38 19.96 -7.71
CA SER A 287 4.27 20.04 -8.86
C SER A 287 4.52 21.49 -9.27
N GLU A 288 5.56 22.10 -8.69
CA GLU A 288 5.99 23.47 -9.05
C GLU A 288 6.61 23.56 -10.45
N THR A 289 7.06 22.42 -11.00
CA THR A 289 7.80 22.37 -12.27
C THR A 289 6.91 22.16 -13.49
N LEU A 290 5.62 21.87 -13.31
CA LEU A 290 4.71 21.54 -14.40
C LEU A 290 4.35 22.80 -15.23
N PRO A 291 4.55 22.79 -16.56
CA PRO A 291 4.15 23.90 -17.42
C PRO A 291 2.66 24.24 -17.31
N LYS A 292 2.32 25.54 -17.35
CA LYS A 292 0.93 26.04 -17.18
C LYS A 292 -0.09 25.37 -18.11
N ILE A 293 0.30 25.06 -19.34
CA ILE A 293 -0.57 24.40 -20.33
C ILE A 293 -1.02 23.01 -19.88
N PHE A 294 -0.22 22.34 -19.05
CA PHE A 294 -0.53 21.01 -18.52
C PHE A 294 -1.20 21.06 -17.15
N GLN A 295 -1.53 22.24 -16.61
CA GLN A 295 -2.21 22.33 -15.31
C GLN A 295 -3.72 22.12 -15.42
N ASP A 296 -4.30 22.35 -16.60
CA ASP A 296 -5.71 22.08 -16.87
C ASP A 296 -5.87 20.73 -17.56
N TRP A 297 -6.69 19.86 -16.95
CA TRP A 297 -7.05 18.56 -17.51
C TRP A 297 -7.60 18.68 -18.94
N ASN A 298 -8.40 19.70 -19.24
CA ASN A 298 -9.04 19.84 -20.56
C ASN A 298 -8.04 20.15 -21.69
N SER A 299 -6.81 20.55 -21.34
CA SER A 299 -5.74 20.81 -22.30
C SER A 299 -4.90 19.57 -22.60
N ILE A 300 -5.15 18.44 -21.92
CA ILE A 300 -4.37 17.22 -22.03
C ILE A 300 -4.95 16.31 -23.10
N ASN A 301 -4.14 15.98 -24.10
CA ASN A 301 -4.43 14.91 -25.04
C ASN A 301 -3.62 13.65 -24.68
N THR A 302 -4.30 12.59 -24.24
CA THR A 302 -3.66 11.32 -23.86
C THR A 302 -3.12 10.52 -25.05
N GLU A 303 -3.62 10.80 -26.27
CA GLU A 303 -3.13 10.20 -27.51
C GLU A 303 -1.82 10.86 -28.00
N ASP A 304 -1.49 12.05 -27.48
CA ASP A 304 -0.25 12.76 -27.81
C ASP A 304 0.92 12.23 -26.95
N GLU A 305 1.74 11.37 -27.56
CA GLU A 305 2.95 10.79 -26.96
C GLU A 305 3.89 11.85 -26.33
N SER A 306 3.99 13.03 -26.95
CA SER A 306 4.87 14.09 -26.46
C SER A 306 4.33 14.70 -25.16
N GLN A 307 3.02 14.90 -25.07
CA GLN A 307 2.37 15.40 -23.85
C GLN A 307 2.45 14.38 -22.73
N VAL A 308 2.18 13.10 -23.01
CA VAL A 308 2.30 12.02 -22.02
C VAL A 308 3.73 11.95 -21.47
N TYR A 309 4.74 12.08 -22.34
CA TYR A 309 6.13 12.13 -21.92
C TYR A 309 6.43 13.35 -21.03
N GLN A 310 5.95 14.55 -21.39
CA GLN A 310 6.12 15.75 -20.55
C GLN A 310 5.46 15.56 -19.18
N LEU A 311 4.21 15.10 -19.14
CA LEU A 311 3.50 14.79 -17.90
C LEU A 311 4.28 13.78 -17.06
N TRP A 312 4.78 12.71 -17.67
CA TRP A 312 5.58 11.70 -16.97
C TRP A 312 6.86 12.30 -16.37
N VAL A 313 7.60 13.14 -17.10
CA VAL A 313 8.83 13.79 -16.59
C VAL A 313 8.57 14.57 -15.29
N HIS A 314 7.44 15.26 -15.20
CA HIS A 314 7.09 16.12 -14.06
C HIS A 314 6.32 15.40 -12.94
N LEU A 315 5.52 14.38 -13.27
CA LEU A 315 4.55 13.79 -12.35
C LEU A 315 4.93 12.39 -11.85
N ARG A 316 5.90 11.69 -12.47
CA ARG A 316 6.22 10.29 -12.13
C ARG A 316 6.61 10.02 -10.67
N TYR A 317 7.01 11.06 -9.94
CA TYR A 317 7.41 10.96 -8.52
C TYR A 317 6.39 11.58 -7.55
N GLN A 318 5.26 12.06 -8.07
CA GLN A 318 4.21 12.67 -7.26
C GLN A 318 3.41 11.56 -6.57
N MET A 319 3.42 11.56 -5.24
CA MET A 319 2.71 10.56 -4.42
C MET A 319 1.22 10.44 -4.80
N PRO A 320 0.45 11.50 -5.10
CA PRO A 320 -0.96 11.35 -5.48
C PRO A 320 -1.18 10.51 -6.75
N VAL A 321 -0.32 10.66 -7.77
CA VAL A 321 -0.40 9.86 -9.01
C VAL A 321 0.00 8.42 -8.74
N ILE A 322 1.05 8.21 -7.94
CA ILE A 322 1.50 6.89 -7.54
C ILE A 322 0.41 6.16 -6.73
N ASN A 323 -0.19 6.84 -5.77
CA ASN A 323 -1.30 6.31 -4.98
C ASN A 323 -2.50 5.98 -5.87
N TYR A 324 -2.80 6.81 -6.88
CA TYR A 324 -3.84 6.48 -7.85
C TYR A 324 -3.53 5.16 -8.57
N PHE A 325 -2.31 5.00 -9.09
CA PHE A 325 -1.87 3.77 -9.75
C PHE A 325 -1.99 2.55 -8.82
N LEU A 326 -1.49 2.68 -7.58
CA LEU A 326 -1.51 1.62 -6.59
C LEU A 326 -2.94 1.20 -6.21
N ASN A 327 -3.82 2.18 -5.99
CA ASN A 327 -5.21 1.97 -5.58
C ASN A 327 -6.09 1.39 -6.70
N GLN A 328 -5.80 1.67 -7.97
CA GLN A 328 -6.62 1.18 -9.09
C GLN A 328 -6.10 -0.12 -9.70
N PHE A 329 -4.78 -0.27 -9.84
CA PHE A 329 -4.21 -1.35 -10.65
C PHE A 329 -3.39 -2.37 -9.86
N VAL A 330 -2.84 -1.98 -8.71
CA VAL A 330 -1.92 -2.85 -7.95
C VAL A 330 -2.63 -3.56 -6.81
N PHE A 331 -3.03 -2.85 -5.75
CA PHE A 331 -3.55 -3.49 -4.53
C PHE A 331 -4.86 -4.26 -4.74
N PRO A 332 -5.86 -3.78 -5.51
CA PRO A 332 -7.08 -4.55 -5.73
C PRO A 332 -6.84 -5.92 -6.38
N LYS A 333 -5.80 -6.02 -7.22
CA LYS A 333 -5.45 -7.26 -7.92
C LYS A 333 -4.50 -8.14 -7.12
N HIS A 334 -3.47 -7.55 -6.50
CA HIS A 334 -2.34 -8.30 -5.97
C HIS A 334 -2.26 -8.35 -4.43
N ALA A 335 -2.93 -7.46 -3.67
CA ALA A 335 -2.97 -7.53 -2.21
C ALA A 335 -3.97 -8.60 -1.71
N LYS A 336 -3.60 -9.87 -1.92
CA LYS A 336 -4.42 -11.05 -1.61
C LYS A 336 -3.78 -11.90 -0.52
N GLN A 337 -4.63 -12.64 0.20
CA GLN A 337 -4.24 -13.63 1.19
C GLN A 337 -5.09 -14.89 1.03
N PHE A 338 -4.57 -16.01 1.51
CA PHE A 338 -5.30 -17.26 1.61
C PHE A 338 -5.81 -17.47 3.03
N LYS A 339 -6.84 -18.31 3.19
CA LYS A 339 -7.44 -18.55 4.51
C LYS A 339 -6.50 -19.32 5.42
N VAL A 340 -5.87 -20.35 4.87
CA VAL A 340 -4.97 -21.23 5.62
C VAL A 340 -3.70 -21.47 4.83
N LYS A 341 -2.64 -21.87 5.53
CA LYS A 341 -1.37 -22.27 4.92
C LYS A 341 -0.79 -23.50 5.58
N LEU A 342 0.00 -24.22 4.79
CA LEU A 342 1.03 -25.15 5.25
C LEU A 342 2.38 -24.45 5.17
N GLN A 343 3.31 -24.82 6.04
CA GLN A 343 4.62 -24.21 6.07
C GLN A 343 5.71 -25.19 6.46
N ALA A 344 6.91 -24.99 5.91
CA ALA A 344 8.15 -25.64 6.28
C ALA A 344 9.26 -24.59 6.39
N SER A 345 10.25 -24.84 7.26
CA SER A 345 11.35 -23.90 7.53
C SER A 345 12.67 -24.66 7.67
N GLY A 346 13.76 -23.94 7.95
CA GLY A 346 15.05 -24.56 8.27
C GLY A 346 15.02 -25.62 9.38
N TRP A 347 13.99 -25.62 10.23
CA TRP A 347 13.75 -26.67 11.24
C TRP A 347 13.36 -28.04 10.65
N ASP A 348 12.79 -28.05 9.45
CA ASP A 348 12.28 -29.24 8.77
C ASP A 348 13.33 -29.91 7.87
N ILE A 349 14.45 -29.22 7.57
CA ILE A 349 15.53 -29.75 6.72
C ILE A 349 16.28 -30.92 7.39
N PRO A 350 16.73 -30.83 8.66
CA PRO A 350 17.49 -31.91 9.27
C PRO A 350 16.70 -33.22 9.39
N LEU A 351 17.37 -34.34 9.11
CA LEU A 351 16.80 -35.67 9.25
C LEU A 351 16.36 -35.92 10.69
N SER A 352 15.13 -36.41 10.85
CA SER A 352 14.56 -36.56 12.19
C SER A 352 13.58 -37.72 12.26
N SER A 353 14.11 -38.95 12.33
CA SER A 353 13.34 -40.19 12.49
C SER A 353 13.69 -40.95 13.78
N PRO A 354 12.69 -41.45 14.55
CA PRO A 354 12.93 -42.35 15.69
C PRO A 354 13.53 -43.70 15.25
N HIS A 355 13.39 -44.06 13.97
CA HIS A 355 13.84 -45.33 13.39
C HIS A 355 15.09 -45.16 12.52
N ALA A 356 15.84 -44.07 12.73
CA ALA A 356 17.07 -43.78 12.00
C ALA A 356 18.12 -44.87 12.23
N ASN A 357 18.76 -45.32 11.16
CA ASN A 357 19.91 -46.23 11.24
C ASN A 357 21.17 -45.47 11.69
N LEU A 358 22.21 -46.19 12.12
CA LEU A 358 23.47 -45.59 12.61
C LEU A 358 24.17 -44.66 11.60
N GLY A 359 23.83 -44.76 10.30
CA GLY A 359 24.37 -43.92 9.22
C GLY A 359 23.48 -42.75 8.79
N THR A 360 22.27 -42.64 9.35
CA THR A 360 21.24 -41.65 8.98
C THR A 360 21.44 -40.39 9.82
N ILE A 361 22.27 -39.47 9.34
CA ILE A 361 22.66 -38.25 10.04
C ILE A 361 22.73 -37.07 9.08
N THR A 362 22.34 -35.89 9.55
CA THR A 362 22.60 -34.62 8.85
C THR A 362 23.90 -34.03 9.38
N THR A 363 24.85 -33.76 8.49
CA THR A 363 26.10 -33.02 8.81
C THR A 363 26.13 -31.73 8.02
N GLY A 364 26.44 -30.61 8.65
CA GLY A 364 26.57 -29.32 7.97
C GLY A 364 27.93 -28.69 8.22
N PHE A 365 28.42 -27.92 7.26
CA PHE A 365 29.61 -27.09 7.39
C PHE A 365 29.22 -25.61 7.32
N SER A 366 29.88 -24.78 8.13
CA SER A 366 29.78 -23.33 8.04
C SER A 366 31.16 -22.75 8.27
N GLY A 367 31.48 -21.68 7.55
CA GLY A 367 32.71 -20.91 7.75
C GLY A 367 32.71 -20.07 9.03
N THR A 368 31.58 -19.99 9.75
CA THR A 368 31.38 -19.07 10.87
C THR A 368 30.71 -19.75 12.07
N ASN A 369 30.69 -19.10 13.23
CA ASN A 369 29.93 -19.57 14.39
C ASN A 369 28.97 -18.52 14.99
N ASP A 370 28.72 -17.41 14.28
CA ASP A 370 27.89 -16.30 14.79
C ASP A 370 26.43 -16.72 14.98
N ASN A 371 25.91 -17.56 14.09
CA ASN A 371 24.51 -18.00 14.08
C ASN A 371 24.22 -19.21 15.00
N ARG A 372 25.19 -19.63 15.85
CA ARG A 372 25.07 -20.82 16.72
C ARG A 372 23.78 -20.85 17.56
N THR A 373 23.33 -19.70 18.02
CA THR A 373 22.18 -19.59 18.94
C THR A 373 20.82 -19.69 18.22
N ILE A 374 20.81 -19.54 16.89
CA ILE A 374 19.60 -19.54 16.05
C ILE A 374 19.52 -20.74 15.10
N LEU A 375 20.43 -21.72 15.23
CA LEU A 375 20.30 -23.02 14.56
C LEU A 375 19.15 -23.84 15.16
N PRO A 376 18.42 -24.64 14.36
CA PRO A 376 17.40 -25.57 14.86
C PRO A 376 17.94 -26.46 15.99
N LEU A 377 17.14 -26.71 17.02
CA LEU A 377 17.55 -27.55 18.16
C LEU A 377 17.80 -29.02 17.81
N THR A 378 17.38 -29.44 16.61
CA THR A 378 17.66 -30.75 16.02
C THR A 378 19.11 -30.91 15.57
N ILE A 379 19.86 -29.81 15.46
CA ILE A 379 21.29 -29.79 15.10
C ILE A 379 22.11 -29.32 16.30
N LYS A 380 23.29 -29.92 16.47
CA LYS A 380 24.29 -29.49 17.46
C LYS A 380 25.56 -29.06 16.75
N GLN A 381 25.97 -27.83 16.98
CA GLN A 381 27.27 -27.35 16.51
C GLN A 381 28.42 -28.04 17.25
N GLN A 382 29.42 -28.48 16.50
CA GLN A 382 30.64 -29.10 17.01
C GLN A 382 31.85 -28.37 16.42
N ASP A 383 32.38 -27.40 17.16
CA ASP A 383 33.57 -26.66 16.76
C ASP A 383 34.80 -27.57 16.79
N LEU A 384 35.60 -27.57 15.71
CA LEU A 384 36.85 -28.32 15.66
C LEU A 384 37.91 -27.61 16.49
N SER A 385 38.53 -28.31 17.44
CA SER A 385 39.55 -27.73 18.34
C SER A 385 40.74 -27.14 17.58
N SER A 386 41.14 -27.75 16.47
CA SER A 386 42.18 -27.24 15.57
C SER A 386 41.82 -25.89 14.92
N LEU A 387 40.54 -25.56 14.78
CA LEU A 387 40.06 -24.34 14.12
C LEU A 387 39.51 -23.30 15.11
N ALA A 388 39.58 -23.55 16.42
CA ALA A 388 39.03 -22.65 17.44
C ALA A 388 39.63 -21.22 17.38
N HIS A 389 40.85 -21.07 16.90
CA HIS A 389 41.54 -19.77 16.76
C HIS A 389 41.11 -18.98 15.53
N THR A 390 40.52 -19.61 14.51
CA THR A 390 40.27 -19.03 13.19
C THR A 390 39.42 -17.76 13.26
N ASN A 391 38.34 -17.76 14.05
CA ASN A 391 37.47 -16.59 14.19
C ASN A 391 38.19 -15.39 14.80
N ALA A 392 39.10 -15.62 15.76
CA ALA A 392 39.92 -14.56 16.32
C ALA A 392 41.00 -14.12 15.32
N GLU A 393 41.65 -15.07 14.64
CA GLU A 393 42.69 -14.82 13.66
C GLU A 393 42.20 -13.93 12.51
N VAL A 394 41.04 -14.22 11.93
CA VAL A 394 40.49 -13.41 10.83
C VAL A 394 40.17 -11.98 11.30
N LEU A 395 39.68 -11.80 12.53
CA LEU A 395 39.51 -10.47 13.12
C LEU A 395 40.85 -9.74 13.30
N THR A 396 41.94 -10.44 13.62
CA THR A 396 43.27 -9.81 13.68
C THR A 396 43.73 -9.26 12.34
N PHE A 397 43.34 -9.88 11.22
CA PHE A 397 43.67 -9.37 9.89
C PHE A 397 42.92 -8.07 9.60
N VAL A 398 41.64 -8.02 9.95
CA VAL A 398 40.80 -6.84 9.78
C VAL A 398 41.23 -5.70 10.74
N LEU A 399 41.71 -6.02 11.94
CA LEU A 399 42.31 -5.05 12.87
C LEU A 399 43.55 -4.36 12.30
N ARG A 400 44.26 -5.01 11.38
CA ARG A 400 45.41 -4.43 10.66
C ARG A 400 44.99 -3.54 9.48
N ALA A 401 43.71 -3.16 9.39
CA ALA A 401 43.24 -2.21 8.40
C ALA A 401 44.14 -0.96 8.38
N ARG A 402 44.54 -0.56 7.18
CA ARG A 402 45.54 0.48 6.97
C ARG A 402 45.02 1.84 7.43
N ASN A 403 43.75 2.12 7.15
CA ASN A 403 43.10 3.40 7.42
C ASN A 403 41.59 3.24 7.63
N TYR A 404 40.97 4.26 8.23
CA TYR A 404 39.53 4.48 8.29
C TYR A 404 39.21 5.84 7.68
N VAL A 405 38.23 5.90 6.78
CA VAL A 405 37.88 7.11 6.02
C VAL A 405 36.38 7.36 6.10
N VAL A 406 36.01 8.59 6.44
CA VAL A 406 34.61 9.05 6.37
C VAL A 406 34.36 9.60 4.96
N ALA A 407 33.45 8.96 4.22
CA ALA A 407 33.08 9.31 2.86
C ALA A 407 32.11 10.51 2.81
N LYS A 408 32.64 11.70 3.12
CA LYS A 408 31.89 12.97 3.14
C LYS A 408 32.59 14.12 2.41
N TYR A 409 31.82 15.09 1.92
CA TYR A 409 32.31 16.39 1.47
C TYR A 409 32.71 17.28 2.66
N ALA A 410 33.36 18.42 2.38
CA ALA A 410 33.82 19.35 3.41
C ALA A 410 32.67 19.94 4.24
N GLU A 411 31.48 20.08 3.63
CA GLU A 411 30.25 20.53 4.29
C GLU A 411 29.59 19.46 5.16
N GLY A 412 30.20 18.28 5.30
CA GLY A 412 29.69 17.16 6.12
C GLY A 412 28.73 16.22 5.40
N LYS A 413 28.29 16.56 4.18
CA LYS A 413 27.35 15.76 3.38
C LYS A 413 27.97 14.47 2.84
N ARG A 414 27.17 13.42 2.69
CA ARG A 414 27.55 12.14 2.06
C ARG A 414 28.13 12.35 0.66
N LEU A 415 29.22 11.64 0.33
CA LEU A 415 29.78 11.64 -1.03
C LEU A 415 28.82 11.00 -2.03
N THR A 416 28.79 11.56 -3.24
CA THR A 416 28.19 10.87 -4.40
C THR A 416 29.07 9.70 -4.83
N GLU A 417 28.55 8.77 -5.63
CA GLU A 417 29.33 7.65 -6.18
C GLU A 417 30.56 8.16 -6.94
N LYS A 418 30.39 9.19 -7.78
CA LYS A 418 31.51 9.84 -8.47
C LYS A 418 32.51 10.49 -7.51
N GLY A 419 32.02 11.11 -6.43
CA GLY A 419 32.86 11.67 -5.37
C GLY A 419 33.68 10.60 -4.63
N LEU A 420 33.09 9.43 -4.38
CA LEU A 420 33.77 8.27 -3.80
C LEU A 420 34.86 7.76 -4.74
N LEU A 421 34.58 7.59 -6.04
CA LEU A 421 35.59 7.17 -7.02
C LEU A 421 36.76 8.16 -7.11
N ALA A 422 36.50 9.47 -7.04
CA ALA A 422 37.53 10.50 -7.03
C ALA A 422 38.40 10.42 -5.75
N LEU A 423 37.78 10.10 -4.61
CA LEU A 423 38.49 9.86 -3.36
C LEU A 423 39.39 8.62 -3.44
N LEU A 424 38.90 7.51 -4.01
CA LEU A 424 39.69 6.30 -4.24
C LEU A 424 40.91 6.58 -5.11
N LYS A 425 40.72 7.35 -6.20
CA LYS A 425 41.83 7.78 -7.06
C LYS A 425 42.88 8.56 -6.29
N ARG A 426 42.47 9.54 -5.49
CA ARG A 426 43.40 10.35 -4.67
C ARG A 426 44.21 9.51 -3.67
N MET A 427 43.63 8.41 -3.20
CA MET A 427 44.28 7.47 -2.28
C MET A 427 45.03 6.33 -2.99
N GLU A 428 45.06 6.33 -4.33
CA GLU A 428 45.67 5.28 -5.16
C GLU A 428 45.09 3.87 -4.90
N ILE A 429 43.82 3.80 -4.51
CA ILE A 429 43.11 2.53 -4.30
C ILE A 429 42.41 2.12 -5.60
N ARG A 430 42.75 0.94 -6.12
CA ARG A 430 42.17 0.39 -7.37
C ARG A 430 41.12 -0.70 -7.16
N ILE A 431 40.87 -1.11 -5.93
CA ILE A 431 39.94 -2.18 -5.61
C ILE A 431 38.86 -1.63 -4.70
N LEU A 432 37.60 -1.69 -5.15
CA LEU A 432 36.43 -1.31 -4.39
C LEU A 432 35.62 -2.57 -4.07
N ILE A 433 35.50 -2.86 -2.78
CA ILE A 433 34.73 -3.97 -2.21
C ILE A 433 33.51 -3.35 -1.53
N ASP A 434 32.38 -3.32 -2.24
CA ASP A 434 31.18 -2.63 -1.81
C ASP A 434 30.29 -3.49 -0.90
N ALA A 435 30.83 -3.95 0.23
CA ALA A 435 30.12 -4.76 1.21
C ALA A 435 29.00 -4.01 1.94
N GLY A 436 29.08 -2.67 2.01
CA GLY A 436 28.09 -1.81 2.61
C GLY A 436 27.00 -1.31 1.66
N ALA A 437 26.97 -1.79 0.41
CA ALA A 437 26.06 -1.36 -0.66
C ALA A 437 25.99 0.17 -0.81
N GLN A 438 27.13 0.85 -0.87
CA GLN A 438 27.22 2.32 -0.93
C GLN A 438 26.98 2.87 -2.33
N ILE A 439 27.21 2.06 -3.37
CA ILE A 439 26.82 2.37 -4.74
C ILE A 439 25.34 1.99 -4.86
N LEU A 440 24.45 2.95 -5.10
CA LEU A 440 22.99 2.77 -5.12
C LEU A 440 22.37 3.09 -6.49
N GLU A 441 22.88 4.11 -7.19
CA GLU A 441 22.32 4.66 -8.42
C GLU A 441 22.91 4.00 -9.67
N MET A 442 24.23 3.79 -9.72
CA MET A 442 24.88 3.14 -10.85
C MET A 442 24.80 1.61 -10.76
N ASP A 443 24.51 0.97 -11.90
CA ASP A 443 24.80 -0.44 -12.11
C ASP A 443 26.32 -0.68 -12.22
N ASN A 444 26.74 -1.95 -12.13
CA ASN A 444 28.16 -2.33 -12.10
C ASN A 444 28.95 -1.85 -13.32
N LEU A 445 28.36 -1.91 -14.52
CA LEU A 445 29.00 -1.47 -15.76
C LEU A 445 29.11 0.06 -15.79
N SER A 446 28.03 0.76 -15.40
CA SER A 446 27.97 2.21 -15.36
C SER A 446 29.01 2.76 -14.37
N LEU A 447 29.15 2.14 -13.20
CA LEU A 447 30.19 2.49 -12.23
C LEU A 447 31.60 2.25 -12.79
N ALA A 448 31.86 1.09 -13.39
CA ALA A 448 33.17 0.77 -13.98
C ALA A 448 33.56 1.76 -15.09
N LYS A 449 32.61 2.16 -15.93
CA LYS A 449 32.81 3.20 -16.96
C LYS A 449 33.13 4.56 -16.34
N GLU A 450 32.38 4.97 -15.32
CA GLU A 450 32.63 6.26 -14.66
C GLU A 450 33.97 6.24 -13.92
N TRP A 451 34.36 5.13 -13.30
CA TRP A 451 35.64 5.00 -12.64
C TRP A 451 36.82 5.11 -13.63
N LEU A 452 36.71 4.55 -14.83
CA LEU A 452 37.71 4.74 -15.89
C LEU A 452 37.81 6.20 -16.37
N LYS A 453 36.72 6.98 -16.31
CA LYS A 453 36.79 8.42 -16.60
C LYS A 453 37.49 9.17 -15.48
N VAL A 454 37.21 8.80 -14.22
CA VAL A 454 37.81 9.42 -13.02
C VAL A 454 39.29 9.07 -12.87
N ASP A 455 39.70 7.85 -13.25
CA ASP A 455 41.11 7.43 -13.30
C ASP A 455 41.58 7.21 -14.75
N PRO A 456 42.16 8.23 -15.40
CA PRO A 456 42.75 8.11 -16.73
C PRO A 456 43.94 7.15 -16.83
N SER A 457 44.61 6.84 -15.71
CA SER A 457 45.80 6.00 -15.70
C SER A 457 45.50 4.50 -15.74
N ALA A 458 44.24 4.11 -15.46
CA ALA A 458 43.82 2.72 -15.56
C ALA A 458 43.46 2.35 -17.02
N PRO A 459 44.05 1.27 -17.58
CA PRO A 459 43.75 0.80 -18.93
C PRO A 459 42.40 0.08 -19.04
N ALA A 460 41.94 -0.55 -17.95
CA ALA A 460 40.72 -1.34 -17.93
C ALA A 460 40.12 -1.45 -16.51
N ALA A 461 38.85 -1.83 -16.44
CA ALA A 461 38.14 -2.09 -15.20
C ALA A 461 37.43 -3.47 -15.24
N MET A 462 37.47 -4.18 -14.12
CA MET A 462 36.80 -5.45 -13.89
C MET A 462 35.50 -5.20 -13.11
N TYR A 463 34.42 -5.83 -13.58
CA TYR A 463 33.10 -5.78 -12.96
C TYR A 463 32.33 -7.08 -13.24
N PHE A 464 31.24 -7.34 -12.51
CA PHE A 464 30.32 -8.43 -12.81
C PHE A 464 29.15 -7.93 -13.67
N ASN A 465 28.86 -8.63 -14.77
CA ASN A 465 27.73 -8.31 -15.64
C ASN A 465 26.39 -8.82 -15.07
N SER A 466 25.29 -8.58 -15.77
CA SER A 466 23.94 -9.02 -15.39
C SER A 466 23.74 -10.55 -15.37
N GLU A 467 24.69 -11.32 -15.91
CA GLU A 467 24.70 -12.80 -15.84
C GLU A 467 25.59 -13.31 -14.69
N ASN A 468 25.97 -12.45 -13.74
CA ASN A 468 26.87 -12.75 -12.63
C ASN A 468 28.24 -13.32 -13.08
N LYS A 469 28.72 -12.91 -14.26
CA LYS A 469 30.03 -13.31 -14.79
C LYS A 469 31.04 -12.15 -14.72
N PRO A 470 32.32 -12.43 -14.41
CA PRO A 470 33.36 -11.42 -14.36
C PRO A 470 33.77 -10.98 -15.77
N TYR A 471 33.74 -9.68 -16.04
CA TYR A 471 34.08 -9.04 -17.31
C TYR A 471 35.10 -7.93 -17.13
N ILE A 472 35.88 -7.69 -18.18
CA ILE A 472 36.76 -6.54 -18.33
C ILE A 472 36.10 -5.55 -19.31
N ILE A 473 36.09 -4.27 -18.96
CA ILE A 473 35.82 -3.16 -19.87
C ILE A 473 37.07 -2.31 -20.06
N TYR A 474 37.42 -2.05 -21.32
CA TYR A 474 38.52 -1.17 -21.71
C TYR A 474 38.03 0.27 -21.92
N ARG A 475 38.96 1.24 -21.94
CA ARG A 475 38.64 2.67 -22.15
C ARG A 475 37.90 2.96 -23.46
N ASN A 476 38.16 2.19 -24.51
CA ASN A 476 37.47 2.32 -25.80
C ASN A 476 36.04 1.73 -25.78
N GLY A 477 35.58 1.20 -24.65
CA GLY A 477 34.25 0.61 -24.47
C GLY A 477 34.17 -0.88 -24.85
N TYR A 478 35.25 -1.48 -25.37
CA TYR A 478 35.31 -2.91 -25.67
C TYR A 478 35.21 -3.74 -24.40
N ARG A 479 34.50 -4.87 -24.46
CA ARG A 479 34.23 -5.74 -23.30
C ARG A 479 34.57 -7.18 -23.64
N ILE A 480 35.16 -7.89 -22.69
CA ILE A 480 35.55 -9.29 -22.84
C ILE A 480 35.42 -10.01 -21.50
N PRO A 481 35.06 -11.31 -21.47
CA PRO A 481 35.11 -12.10 -20.23
C PRO A 481 36.51 -12.05 -19.58
N LEU A 482 36.57 -12.02 -18.24
CA LEU A 482 37.84 -11.95 -17.51
C LEU A 482 38.83 -13.06 -17.93
N LEU A 483 38.34 -14.29 -18.05
CA LEU A 483 39.14 -15.46 -18.43
C LEU A 483 39.76 -15.36 -19.83
N ALA A 484 39.15 -14.58 -20.74
CA ALA A 484 39.64 -14.36 -22.09
C ALA A 484 40.48 -13.07 -22.22
N SER A 485 40.70 -12.37 -21.11
CA SER A 485 41.46 -11.12 -21.06
C SER A 485 42.92 -11.37 -20.62
N PRO A 486 43.86 -10.46 -20.93
CA PRO A 486 45.23 -10.54 -20.39
C PRO A 486 45.30 -10.37 -18.87
N TYR A 487 44.19 -10.00 -18.22
CA TYR A 487 44.09 -9.76 -16.78
C TYR A 487 43.56 -10.94 -15.98
N ALA A 488 43.28 -12.09 -16.61
CA ALA A 488 42.78 -13.30 -15.94
C ALA A 488 43.70 -13.75 -14.80
N GLU A 489 45.01 -13.62 -15.01
CA GLU A 489 46.05 -14.09 -14.09
C GLU A 489 46.60 -12.98 -13.19
N ASN A 490 46.36 -11.71 -13.53
CA ASN A 490 46.87 -10.56 -12.77
C ASN A 490 46.01 -9.31 -12.99
N LEU A 491 45.38 -8.83 -11.91
CA LEU A 491 44.55 -7.62 -11.92
C LEU A 491 45.31 -6.34 -11.52
N ALA A 492 46.64 -6.33 -11.44
CA ALA A 492 47.42 -5.20 -10.92
C ALA A 492 47.14 -3.85 -11.57
N ASP A 493 47.01 -3.83 -12.90
CA ASP A 493 46.77 -2.58 -13.63
C ASP A 493 45.28 -2.23 -13.73
N CYS A 494 44.38 -3.14 -13.37
CA CYS A 494 42.94 -2.93 -13.50
C CYS A 494 42.34 -2.24 -12.27
N LEU A 495 41.29 -1.46 -12.51
CA LEU A 495 40.31 -1.14 -11.47
C LEU A 495 39.45 -2.39 -11.25
N VAL A 496 39.13 -2.73 -10.00
CA VAL A 496 38.34 -3.92 -9.66
C VAL A 496 37.17 -3.47 -8.81
N TYR A 497 35.95 -3.71 -9.31
CA TYR A 497 34.72 -3.46 -8.57
C TYR A 497 34.03 -4.77 -8.20
N LEU A 498 33.86 -4.98 -6.90
CA LEU A 498 33.01 -6.01 -6.32
C LEU A 498 31.81 -5.32 -5.69
N ASP A 499 30.62 -5.57 -6.22
CA ASP A 499 29.37 -5.16 -5.59
C ASP A 499 29.05 -6.06 -4.37
N GLU A 500 27.98 -5.75 -3.65
CA GLU A 500 27.54 -6.49 -2.47
C GLU A 500 27.33 -7.98 -2.77
N ALA A 501 26.62 -8.31 -3.86
CA ALA A 501 26.28 -9.68 -4.25
C ALA A 501 27.54 -10.54 -4.51
N HIS A 502 28.55 -9.95 -5.13
CA HIS A 502 29.77 -10.64 -5.53
C HIS A 502 30.90 -10.53 -4.48
N THR A 503 30.61 -10.04 -3.27
CA THR A 503 31.53 -10.12 -2.12
C THR A 503 31.58 -11.52 -1.49
N ARG A 504 30.70 -12.44 -1.90
CA ARG A 504 30.64 -13.85 -1.48
C ARG A 504 30.83 -14.78 -2.68
N GLY A 505 31.41 -15.96 -2.46
CA GLY A 505 31.54 -17.01 -3.49
C GLY A 505 32.50 -16.74 -4.66
N THR A 506 33.07 -15.55 -4.80
CA THR A 506 33.97 -15.18 -5.91
C THR A 506 35.45 -15.34 -5.57
N ASP A 507 36.27 -15.82 -6.52
CA ASP A 507 37.71 -15.94 -6.35
C ASP A 507 38.45 -15.21 -7.47
N LEU A 508 39.27 -14.22 -7.10
CA LEU A 508 39.99 -13.36 -8.04
C LEU A 508 41.48 -13.31 -7.69
N LYS A 509 42.33 -13.29 -8.72
CA LYS A 509 43.79 -13.17 -8.59
C LYS A 509 44.18 -11.70 -8.37
N ILE A 510 43.98 -11.25 -7.14
CA ILE A 510 44.32 -9.89 -6.69
C ILE A 510 45.82 -9.82 -6.30
N PRO A 511 46.57 -8.78 -6.69
CA PRO A 511 48.00 -8.67 -6.38
C PRO A 511 48.32 -8.65 -4.89
N ALA A 512 49.52 -9.13 -4.52
CA ALA A 512 49.96 -9.25 -3.13
C ALA A 512 49.99 -7.92 -2.36
N GLY A 513 50.39 -6.81 -2.98
CA GLY A 513 50.46 -5.50 -2.32
C GLY A 513 49.16 -4.68 -2.34
N ALA A 514 48.04 -5.28 -2.73
CA ALA A 514 46.82 -4.54 -2.98
C ALA A 514 46.16 -4.04 -1.69
N VAL A 515 45.56 -2.85 -1.78
CA VAL A 515 44.68 -2.29 -0.75
C VAL A 515 43.25 -2.30 -1.28
N GLY A 516 42.32 -2.92 -0.56
CA GLY A 516 40.89 -2.85 -0.87
C GLY A 516 40.20 -1.72 -0.11
N ALA A 517 39.41 -0.90 -0.81
CA ALA A 517 38.42 -0.04 -0.19
C ALA A 517 37.21 -0.89 0.21
N LEU A 518 37.05 -1.15 1.51
CA LEU A 518 35.94 -1.91 2.05
C LEU A 518 34.88 -0.96 2.57
N THR A 519 33.72 -0.94 1.92
CA THR A 519 32.63 -0.05 2.34
C THR A 519 31.86 -0.62 3.54
N LEU A 520 31.34 0.28 4.37
CA LEU A 520 30.51 -0.04 5.53
C LEU A 520 29.10 0.51 5.35
N GLY A 521 28.08 -0.26 5.72
CA GLY A 521 26.66 0.11 5.66
C GLY A 521 25.90 -0.22 6.96
N LEU A 522 24.83 0.51 7.25
CA LEU A 522 23.98 0.22 8.41
C LEU A 522 23.39 -1.19 8.33
N GLY A 523 23.35 -1.91 9.45
CA GLY A 523 22.86 -3.30 9.53
C GLY A 523 23.84 -4.36 9.02
N GLN A 524 25.06 -3.99 8.63
CA GLN A 524 26.09 -4.92 8.21
C GLN A 524 26.65 -5.72 9.41
N THR A 525 26.76 -7.03 9.25
CA THR A 525 27.25 -7.93 10.31
C THR A 525 28.76 -8.15 10.24
N LYS A 526 29.35 -8.65 11.32
CA LYS A 526 30.75 -9.12 11.34
C LYS A 526 31.03 -10.05 10.17
N ASP A 527 30.28 -11.15 10.06
CA ASP A 527 30.56 -12.20 9.08
C ASP A 527 30.47 -11.72 7.64
N HIS A 528 29.46 -10.91 7.30
CA HIS A 528 29.36 -10.32 5.97
C HIS A 528 30.61 -9.48 5.64
N THR A 529 31.02 -8.62 6.56
CA THR A 529 32.20 -7.75 6.37
C THR A 529 33.49 -8.54 6.26
N VAL A 530 33.65 -9.56 7.10
CA VAL A 530 34.83 -10.43 7.11
C VAL A 530 34.92 -11.24 5.83
N GLN A 531 33.82 -11.85 5.38
CA GLN A 531 33.79 -12.63 4.13
C GLN A 531 34.13 -11.76 2.91
N ALA A 532 33.66 -10.52 2.90
CA ALA A 532 33.99 -9.53 1.88
C ALA A 532 35.47 -9.12 1.93
N ALA A 533 36.00 -8.83 3.13
CA ALA A 533 37.42 -8.51 3.32
C ALA A 533 38.33 -9.66 2.84
N MET A 534 37.93 -10.91 3.11
CA MET A 534 38.64 -12.12 2.72
C MET A 534 38.62 -12.42 1.22
N ARG A 535 37.94 -11.59 0.38
CA ARG A 535 38.20 -11.59 -1.08
C ARG A 535 39.65 -11.21 -1.38
N LEU A 536 40.28 -10.43 -0.49
CA LEU A 536 41.72 -10.29 -0.42
C LEU A 536 42.32 -11.52 0.28
N ARG A 537 42.57 -12.59 -0.50
CA ARG A 537 43.04 -13.88 0.02
C ARG A 537 44.36 -13.81 0.81
N GLN A 538 45.16 -12.76 0.62
CA GLN A 538 46.42 -12.53 1.32
C GLN A 538 46.30 -11.44 2.41
N LEU A 539 45.11 -11.18 2.95
CA LEU A 539 44.86 -10.17 4.00
C LEU A 539 45.67 -10.42 5.29
N GLY A 540 45.98 -11.68 5.59
CA GLY A 540 46.80 -12.04 6.75
C GLY A 540 48.29 -11.74 6.59
N THR A 541 48.76 -11.46 5.38
CA THR A 541 50.18 -11.34 5.05
C THR A 541 50.52 -10.01 4.37
N THR A 542 50.13 -9.83 3.11
CA THR A 542 50.63 -8.75 2.23
C THR A 542 49.54 -7.76 1.82
N GLN A 543 48.30 -8.20 1.72
CA GLN A 543 47.16 -7.34 1.36
C GLN A 543 46.59 -6.63 2.60
N SER A 544 45.90 -5.51 2.38
CA SER A 544 45.25 -4.76 3.46
C SER A 544 43.92 -4.14 3.02
N VAL A 545 43.13 -3.68 3.99
CA VAL A 545 41.89 -2.93 3.72
C VAL A 545 41.96 -1.51 4.25
N THR A 546 41.20 -0.61 3.63
CA THR A 546 40.83 0.70 4.17
C THR A 546 39.31 0.74 4.28
N PHE A 547 38.80 1.09 5.47
CA PHE A 547 37.37 1.22 5.69
C PHE A 547 36.84 2.53 5.14
N PHE A 548 35.70 2.47 4.45
CA PHE A 548 34.96 3.64 3.97
C PHE A 548 33.56 3.65 4.58
N ALA A 549 33.29 4.61 5.46
CA ALA A 549 32.00 4.79 6.10
C ALA A 549 31.34 6.08 5.64
N PRO A 550 30.06 6.07 5.20
CA PRO A 550 29.31 7.31 5.03
C PRO A 550 28.99 7.96 6.39
N PRO A 551 28.55 9.25 6.43
CA PRO A 551 28.28 9.98 7.67
C PRO A 551 27.39 9.23 8.67
N GLU A 552 26.29 8.63 8.20
CA GLU A 552 25.33 7.90 9.03
C GLU A 552 25.94 6.67 9.71
N VAL A 553 26.83 5.94 9.01
CA VAL A 553 27.54 4.78 9.58
C VAL A 553 28.60 5.26 10.56
N HIS A 554 29.31 6.34 10.24
CA HIS A 554 30.28 6.95 11.14
C HIS A 554 29.65 7.35 12.48
N HIS A 555 28.49 8.01 12.44
CA HIS A 555 27.75 8.35 13.66
C HIS A 555 27.31 7.09 14.43
N SER A 556 26.81 6.06 13.74
CA SER A 556 26.44 4.79 14.38
C SER A 556 27.63 4.11 15.09
N ILE A 557 28.83 4.16 14.50
CA ILE A 557 30.06 3.64 15.12
C ILE A 557 30.40 4.43 16.38
N LEU A 558 30.39 5.77 16.31
CA LEU A 558 30.67 6.64 17.47
C LEU A 558 29.67 6.39 18.61
N ASP A 559 28.38 6.30 18.29
CA ASP A 559 27.32 6.06 19.27
C ASP A 559 27.49 4.71 19.97
N SER A 560 27.86 3.66 19.23
CA SER A 560 28.10 2.33 19.83
C SER A 560 29.20 2.33 20.90
N ARG A 561 30.13 3.29 20.82
CA ARG A 561 31.26 3.44 21.75
C ARG A 561 31.09 4.62 22.70
N ASN A 562 29.98 5.37 22.62
CA ASN A 562 29.77 6.64 23.32
C ASN A 562 30.92 7.63 23.10
N LEU A 563 31.45 7.70 21.88
CA LEU A 563 32.55 8.59 21.52
C LEU A 563 32.02 9.97 21.07
N PRO A 564 32.76 11.06 21.35
CA PRO A 564 32.39 12.38 20.84
C PRO A 564 32.55 12.46 19.32
N ALA A 565 31.81 13.35 18.66
CA ALA A 565 31.82 13.53 17.20
C ALA A 565 33.21 13.89 16.61
N SER A 566 34.12 14.40 17.44
CA SER A 566 35.49 14.74 17.04
C SER A 566 36.50 13.60 17.24
N ALA A 567 36.09 12.45 17.78
CA ALA A 567 36.99 11.33 18.03
C ALA A 567 37.45 10.68 16.72
N SER A 568 38.74 10.29 16.69
CA SER A 568 39.26 9.46 15.62
C SER A 568 38.75 8.02 15.77
N VAL A 569 38.12 7.48 14.74
CA VAL A 569 37.66 6.10 14.70
C VAL A 569 38.78 5.18 14.23
N THR A 570 38.98 4.08 14.95
CA THR A 570 39.98 3.05 14.66
C THR A 570 39.32 1.78 14.10
N ALA A 571 40.14 0.87 13.57
CA ALA A 571 39.65 -0.46 13.14
C ALA A 571 38.99 -1.24 14.28
N ALA A 572 39.45 -1.07 15.52
CA ALA A 572 38.86 -1.72 16.70
C ALA A 572 37.46 -1.19 17.00
N ASP A 573 37.20 0.10 16.76
CA ASP A 573 35.88 0.70 16.94
C ASP A 573 34.90 0.18 15.87
N VAL A 574 35.35 0.01 14.62
CA VAL A 574 34.57 -0.61 13.55
C VAL A 574 34.19 -2.05 13.89
N ILE A 575 35.15 -2.86 14.35
CA ILE A 575 34.88 -4.26 14.69
C ILE A 575 33.93 -4.36 15.89
N TYR A 576 34.10 -3.51 16.91
CA TYR A 576 33.16 -3.45 18.02
C TYR A 576 31.74 -3.15 17.53
N TRP A 577 31.60 -2.15 16.66
CA TRP A 577 30.31 -1.81 16.07
C TRP A 577 29.71 -2.98 15.27
N LEU A 578 30.50 -3.68 14.43
CA LEU A 578 30.05 -4.86 13.68
C LEU A 578 29.57 -6.00 14.59
N LEU A 579 30.23 -6.23 15.73
CA LEU A 579 29.81 -7.22 16.71
C LEU A 579 28.47 -6.84 17.34
N ILE A 580 28.28 -5.57 17.71
CA ILE A 580 27.01 -5.05 18.21
C ILE A 580 25.91 -5.20 17.15
N GLN A 581 26.18 -4.88 15.88
CA GLN A 581 25.24 -5.06 14.78
C GLN A 581 24.85 -6.54 14.59
N THR A 582 25.82 -7.47 14.69
CA THR A 582 25.53 -8.92 14.67
C THR A 582 24.60 -9.31 15.82
N CYS A 583 24.85 -8.86 17.04
CA CYS A 583 23.99 -9.15 18.20
C CYS A 583 22.56 -8.62 18.00
N ILE A 584 22.43 -7.37 17.57
CA ILE A 584 21.13 -6.74 17.27
C ILE A 584 20.39 -7.55 16.19
N GLY A 585 21.07 -7.94 15.11
CA GLY A 585 20.47 -8.75 14.04
C GLY A 585 20.01 -10.12 14.51
N ILE A 586 20.75 -10.77 15.39
CA ILE A 586 20.36 -12.05 16.01
C ILE A 586 19.16 -11.85 16.94
N GLU A 587 19.12 -10.79 17.73
CA GLU A 587 17.98 -10.51 18.62
C GLU A 587 16.70 -10.23 17.83
N GLN A 588 16.79 -9.50 16.73
CA GLN A 588 15.65 -9.21 15.85
C GLN A 588 15.03 -10.48 15.25
N ILE A 589 15.83 -11.52 14.96
CA ILE A 589 15.33 -12.77 14.37
C ILE A 589 14.84 -13.80 15.39
N GLN A 590 15.16 -13.64 16.69
CA GLN A 590 14.81 -14.62 17.73
C GLN A 590 13.32 -14.94 17.83
N PRO A 591 12.39 -13.96 17.77
CA PRO A 591 10.97 -14.30 17.89
C PRO A 591 10.45 -15.13 16.72
N LEU A 592 10.99 -14.92 15.52
CA LEU A 592 10.70 -15.75 14.37
C LEU A 592 11.22 -17.19 14.57
N TYR A 593 12.47 -17.32 15.02
CA TYR A 593 13.05 -18.60 15.39
C TYR A 593 12.18 -19.35 16.42
N PHE A 594 11.64 -18.65 17.43
CA PHE A 594 10.71 -19.25 18.40
C PHE A 594 9.39 -19.69 17.76
N SER A 595 8.81 -18.88 16.87
CA SER A 595 7.58 -19.23 16.17
C SER A 595 7.74 -20.49 15.31
N GLN A 596 8.80 -20.55 14.51
CA GLN A 596 9.13 -21.71 13.66
C GLN A 596 9.39 -22.96 14.49
N GLY A 597 10.20 -22.87 15.55
CA GLY A 597 10.49 -24.00 16.43
C GLY A 597 9.25 -24.52 17.17
N MET A 598 8.38 -23.63 17.65
CA MET A 598 7.13 -24.03 18.30
C MET A 598 6.15 -24.70 17.33
N ASP A 599 6.06 -24.20 16.09
CA ASP A 599 5.26 -24.84 15.04
C ASP A 599 5.79 -26.22 14.68
N PHE A 600 7.11 -26.35 14.48
CA PHE A 600 7.76 -27.64 14.24
C PHE A 600 7.41 -28.66 15.33
N CYS A 601 7.56 -28.27 16.61
CA CYS A 601 7.20 -29.12 17.74
C CYS A 601 5.71 -29.50 17.75
N ARG A 602 4.81 -28.56 17.43
CA ARG A 602 3.36 -28.79 17.34
C ARG A 602 3.01 -29.80 16.25
N ARG A 603 3.53 -29.63 15.02
CA ARG A 603 3.29 -30.55 13.89
C ARG A 603 3.82 -31.95 14.18
N ARG A 604 5.02 -32.04 14.76
CA ARG A 604 5.64 -33.32 15.14
C ARG A 604 4.85 -34.03 16.23
N GLN A 605 4.35 -33.29 17.23
CA GLN A 605 3.49 -33.86 18.26
C GLN A 605 2.18 -34.39 17.68
N ALA A 606 1.56 -33.66 16.76
CA ALA A 606 0.35 -34.12 16.10
C ALA A 606 0.58 -35.45 15.35
N ALA A 607 1.70 -35.60 14.64
CA ALA A 607 2.04 -36.86 13.98
C ALA A 607 2.18 -38.04 14.98
N VAL A 608 2.71 -37.79 16.18
CA VAL A 608 2.83 -38.78 17.27
C VAL A 608 1.46 -39.15 17.85
N ASP A 609 0.58 -38.16 18.04
CA ASP A 609 -0.76 -38.37 18.60
C ASP A 609 -1.68 -39.12 17.62
N THR A 610 -1.42 -39.01 16.31
CA THR A 610 -2.25 -39.57 15.24
C THR A 610 -1.49 -40.55 14.33
N PRO A 611 -0.89 -41.65 14.83
CA PRO A 611 0.03 -42.48 14.05
C PRO A 611 -0.60 -43.18 12.82
N LYS A 612 -1.94 -43.24 12.74
CA LYS A 612 -2.70 -43.85 11.63
C LYS A 612 -3.34 -42.81 10.71
N TYR A 613 -2.85 -41.56 10.67
CA TYR A 613 -3.42 -40.48 9.85
C TYR A 613 -3.54 -40.82 8.33
N LEU A 614 -2.75 -41.77 7.81
CA LEU A 614 -2.84 -42.24 6.42
C LEU A 614 -3.97 -43.24 6.15
N THR A 615 -4.47 -43.93 7.18
CA THR A 615 -5.44 -45.03 7.07
C THR A 615 -6.75 -44.74 7.77
N ASP A 616 -6.72 -44.12 8.94
CA ASP A 616 -7.89 -43.74 9.73
C ASP A 616 -8.36 -42.31 9.41
N GLN A 617 -9.66 -42.11 9.19
CA GLN A 617 -10.22 -40.81 8.81
C GLN A 617 -10.24 -39.80 9.96
N THR A 618 -10.55 -40.24 11.18
CA THR A 618 -10.65 -39.36 12.35
C THR A 618 -9.28 -38.81 12.72
N GLN A 619 -8.27 -39.68 12.77
CA GLN A 619 -6.87 -39.30 13.00
C GLN A 619 -6.35 -38.39 11.89
N ARG A 620 -6.74 -38.61 10.63
CA ARG A 620 -6.38 -37.73 9.51
C ARG A 620 -6.93 -36.32 9.71
N GLN A 621 -8.21 -36.18 10.06
CA GLN A 621 -8.82 -34.87 10.30
C GLN A 621 -8.13 -34.12 11.44
N GLN A 622 -7.76 -34.83 12.51
CA GLN A 622 -6.99 -34.26 13.62
C GLN A 622 -5.59 -33.80 13.19
N TYR A 623 -4.87 -34.62 12.42
CA TYR A 623 -3.56 -34.27 11.88
C TYR A 623 -3.62 -33.08 10.93
N CYS A 624 -4.53 -33.10 9.94
CA CYS A 624 -4.71 -32.00 8.99
C CYS A 624 -5.08 -30.68 9.70
N LYS A 625 -5.87 -30.74 10.78
CA LYS A 625 -6.18 -29.55 11.59
C LYS A 625 -4.94 -28.98 12.28
N ALA A 626 -3.99 -29.83 12.70
CA ALA A 626 -2.73 -29.37 13.28
C ALA A 626 -1.75 -28.86 12.21
N LEU A 627 -1.81 -29.38 10.99
CA LEU A 627 -1.01 -28.89 9.86
C LEU A 627 -1.46 -27.51 9.39
N HIS A 628 -2.77 -27.29 9.25
CA HIS A 628 -3.31 -26.00 8.87
C HIS A 628 -2.97 -24.91 9.89
N GLN A 629 -2.43 -23.81 9.39
CA GLN A 629 -2.33 -22.56 10.12
C GLN A 629 -3.26 -21.54 9.50
N GLU A 630 -3.93 -20.75 10.34
CA GLU A 630 -4.67 -19.58 9.87
C GLU A 630 -3.69 -18.55 9.33
N GLU A 631 -3.86 -18.18 8.06
CA GLU A 631 -3.04 -17.16 7.40
C GLU A 631 -3.79 -15.83 7.32
N MET A 632 -5.07 -15.87 6.96
CA MET A 632 -5.92 -14.69 7.00
C MET A 632 -6.26 -14.36 8.44
N GLN A 633 -5.82 -13.18 8.88
CA GLN A 633 -6.13 -12.62 10.19
C GLN A 633 -6.76 -11.24 10.02
N THR A 634 -7.82 -10.98 10.78
CA THR A 634 -8.43 -9.65 10.84
C THR A 634 -7.50 -8.66 11.54
N LEU A 635 -7.67 -7.37 11.26
CA LEU A 635 -6.92 -6.30 11.94
C LEU A 635 -7.10 -6.35 13.47
N GLN A 636 -8.29 -6.78 13.92
CA GLN A 636 -8.57 -6.95 15.33
C GLN A 636 -7.79 -8.14 15.92
N GLU A 637 -7.70 -9.28 15.22
CA GLU A 637 -6.91 -10.43 15.68
C GLU A 637 -5.41 -10.10 15.74
N LEU A 638 -4.90 -9.32 14.78
CA LEU A 638 -3.50 -8.92 14.71
C LEU A 638 -3.07 -7.91 15.78
N PHE A 639 -3.90 -6.90 16.05
CA PHE A 639 -3.48 -5.71 16.79
C PHE A 639 -4.27 -5.44 18.08
N ARG A 640 -5.29 -6.24 18.39
CA ARG A 640 -5.97 -6.11 19.68
C ARG A 640 -5.00 -6.43 20.82
N PRO A 641 -4.90 -5.56 21.85
CA PRO A 641 -4.14 -5.85 23.04
C PRO A 641 -4.67 -7.10 23.73
N ILE A 642 -3.87 -8.16 23.74
CA ILE A 642 -4.17 -9.37 24.49
C ILE A 642 -3.72 -9.08 25.93
N ALA A 643 -4.69 -8.90 26.84
CA ALA A 643 -4.38 -8.95 28.26
C ALA A 643 -3.68 -10.28 28.52
N LYS A 644 -2.58 -10.31 29.29
CA LYS A 644 -1.90 -11.54 29.73
C LYS A 644 -2.84 -12.37 30.60
N VAL A 645 -3.90 -12.92 30.01
CA VAL A 645 -4.68 -13.98 30.60
C VAL A 645 -3.71 -15.15 30.58
N LYS A 646 -3.25 -15.54 31.77
CA LYS A 646 -2.65 -16.85 31.99
C LYS A 646 -3.73 -17.88 31.69
N SER A 647 -4.11 -18.07 30.42
CA SER A 647 -4.83 -19.26 30.04
C SER A 647 -3.82 -20.37 30.27
N LYS A 648 -4.02 -21.11 31.37
CA LYS A 648 -3.57 -22.49 31.45
C LYS A 648 -4.38 -23.26 30.40
N ALA A 649 -4.16 -22.98 29.12
CA ALA A 649 -4.49 -23.94 28.09
C ALA A 649 -3.72 -25.19 28.52
N ALA A 650 -4.43 -26.30 28.72
CA ALA A 650 -3.82 -27.56 29.08
C ALA A 650 -2.72 -27.83 28.05
N VAL A 651 -1.46 -27.67 28.45
CA VAL A 651 -0.34 -28.01 27.59
C VAL A 651 -0.51 -29.51 27.37
N ALA A 652 -0.90 -29.90 26.16
CA ALA A 652 -0.91 -31.29 25.77
C ALA A 652 0.46 -31.86 26.15
N SER A 653 0.47 -33.00 26.83
CA SER A 653 1.72 -33.61 27.28
C SER A 653 2.56 -33.95 26.05
N TYR A 654 3.59 -33.15 25.77
CA TYR A 654 4.51 -33.43 24.68
C TYR A 654 5.26 -34.74 24.93
N ALA A 655 5.54 -35.48 23.86
CA ALA A 655 6.44 -36.63 23.92
C ALA A 655 7.82 -36.20 24.47
N PRO A 656 8.58 -37.07 25.17
CA PRO A 656 9.79 -36.69 25.90
C PRO A 656 10.81 -35.87 25.10
N ASP A 657 11.08 -36.27 23.86
CA ASP A 657 12.04 -35.58 22.97
C ASP A 657 11.54 -34.19 22.56
N ILE A 658 10.25 -34.07 22.22
CA ILE A 658 9.61 -32.82 21.84
C ILE A 658 9.49 -31.88 23.04
N ALA A 659 9.16 -32.43 24.22
CA ALA A 659 9.09 -31.70 25.47
C ALA A 659 10.44 -31.05 25.83
N THR A 660 11.55 -31.70 25.48
CA THR A 660 12.90 -31.15 25.68
C THR A 660 13.13 -29.92 24.81
N HIS A 661 12.78 -29.98 23.52
CA HIS A 661 12.85 -28.81 22.62
C HIS A 661 11.95 -27.67 23.10
N VAL A 662 10.69 -27.94 23.46
CA VAL A 662 9.75 -26.93 23.96
C VAL A 662 10.26 -26.28 25.24
N LYS A 663 10.83 -27.05 26.18
CA LYS A 663 11.43 -26.49 27.40
C LYS A 663 12.60 -25.56 27.09
N VAL A 664 13.47 -25.93 26.15
CA VAL A 664 14.59 -25.07 25.73
C VAL A 664 14.10 -23.80 25.05
N LEU A 665 13.11 -23.90 24.16
CA LEU A 665 12.49 -22.75 23.48
C LEU A 665 11.85 -21.79 24.49
N GLU A 666 11.05 -22.29 25.42
CA GLU A 666 10.43 -21.49 26.48
C GLU A 666 11.45 -20.88 27.44
N HIS A 667 12.54 -21.59 27.76
CA HIS A 667 13.63 -21.05 28.57
C HIS A 667 14.35 -19.91 27.84
N ARG A 668 14.72 -20.10 26.57
CA ARG A 668 15.37 -19.06 25.74
C ARG A 668 14.47 -17.85 25.55
N LYS A 669 13.16 -18.07 25.32
CA LYS A 669 12.16 -16.99 25.20
C LYS A 669 12.04 -16.14 26.46
N LYS A 670 12.24 -16.71 27.65
CA LYS A 670 12.29 -15.93 28.91
C LYS A 670 13.56 -15.10 29.05
N GLY A 671 14.65 -15.53 28.43
CA GLY A 671 15.92 -14.80 28.37
C GLY A 671 15.93 -13.68 27.32
N PHE A 672 14.91 -13.60 26.46
CA PHE A 672 14.76 -12.53 25.48
C PHE A 672 14.53 -11.20 26.22
N GLN A 673 15.45 -10.26 26.01
CA GLN A 673 15.33 -8.87 26.47
C GLN A 673 14.97 -8.00 25.28
N ASP A 674 13.83 -7.32 25.37
CA ASP A 674 13.47 -6.29 24.38
C ASP A 674 14.20 -4.99 24.77
N PHE A 675 15.23 -4.62 24.01
CA PHE A 675 15.97 -3.36 24.18
C PHE A 675 15.19 -2.13 23.69
N GLY A 676 13.89 -2.27 23.40
CA GLY A 676 13.02 -1.21 22.90
C GLY A 676 13.18 -0.94 21.41
N ASP A 677 13.80 -1.88 20.68
CA ASP A 677 13.92 -1.90 19.22
C ASP A 677 13.09 -3.04 18.60
N ALA A 678 12.57 -3.96 19.43
CA ALA A 678 11.85 -5.12 18.91
C ALA A 678 10.48 -4.68 18.39
N VAL A 679 10.29 -4.86 17.09
CA VAL A 679 8.98 -4.82 16.45
C VAL A 679 8.13 -5.94 17.07
N HIS A 680 6.85 -5.69 17.35
CA HIS A 680 5.97 -6.66 18.02
C HIS A 680 6.00 -8.02 17.32
N SER A 681 5.80 -9.14 18.05
CA SER A 681 5.94 -10.51 17.53
C SER A 681 5.08 -10.84 16.30
N SER A 682 4.00 -10.09 16.05
CA SER A 682 3.18 -10.21 14.84
C SER A 682 3.84 -9.60 13.60
N ALA A 683 4.53 -8.46 13.75
CA ALA A 683 5.29 -7.84 12.67
C ALA A 683 6.51 -8.66 12.26
N LEU A 684 6.98 -9.58 13.11
CA LEU A 684 8.08 -10.51 12.84
C LEU A 684 7.68 -11.66 11.90
N GLN A 685 6.44 -11.63 11.37
CA GLN A 685 6.07 -12.28 10.11
C GLN A 685 6.64 -11.55 8.88
N GLU A 686 7.54 -10.55 9.06
CA GLU A 686 8.42 -9.94 8.04
C GLU A 686 9.34 -10.93 7.28
N VAL A 687 9.09 -12.23 7.42
CA VAL A 687 9.89 -13.30 6.84
C VAL A 687 9.83 -13.20 5.33
N GLU A 688 10.98 -13.42 4.72
CA GLU A 688 11.09 -13.75 3.30
C GLU A 688 10.45 -15.13 3.12
N GLN A 689 9.21 -15.12 2.63
CA GLN A 689 8.44 -16.34 2.40
C GLN A 689 8.50 -16.68 0.93
N GLU A 690 8.98 -17.87 0.61
CA GLU A 690 8.79 -18.42 -0.73
C GLU A 690 7.43 -19.10 -0.76
N ARG A 691 6.59 -18.66 -1.70
CA ARG A 691 5.23 -19.16 -1.83
C ARG A 691 5.11 -19.99 -3.09
N GLU A 692 4.75 -21.26 -2.92
CA GLU A 692 4.43 -22.14 -4.03
C GLU A 692 2.91 -22.22 -4.19
N VAL A 693 2.38 -21.55 -5.22
CA VAL A 693 0.97 -21.58 -5.56
C VAL A 693 0.77 -22.60 -6.67
N ALA A 694 -0.01 -23.65 -6.42
CA ALA A 694 -0.53 -24.47 -7.51
C ALA A 694 -1.49 -23.59 -8.34
N TYR A 695 -1.24 -23.46 -9.65
CA TYR A 695 -2.09 -22.67 -10.55
C TYR A 695 -3.55 -23.17 -10.47
N GLU A 696 -4.39 -22.44 -9.73
CA GLU A 696 -5.84 -22.61 -9.77
C GLU A 696 -6.44 -21.62 -10.76
N VAL A 697 -7.47 -22.10 -11.46
CA VAL A 697 -8.23 -21.32 -12.45
C VAL A 697 -8.90 -20.15 -11.74
N GLU A 698 -8.46 -18.94 -12.06
CA GLU A 698 -9.05 -17.69 -11.59
C GLU A 698 -10.54 -17.67 -11.98
N ALA A 699 -11.42 -17.77 -10.98
CA ALA A 699 -12.85 -17.66 -11.21
C ALA A 699 -13.19 -16.19 -11.52
N ILE A 700 -13.24 -15.85 -12.81
CA ILE A 700 -13.71 -14.55 -13.29
C ILE A 700 -15.13 -14.36 -12.75
N ARG A 701 -15.32 -13.38 -11.87
CA ARG A 701 -16.66 -12.96 -11.46
C ARG A 701 -17.39 -12.44 -12.70
N GLU A 702 -18.44 -13.12 -13.12
CA GLU A 702 -19.36 -12.57 -14.12
C GLU A 702 -19.90 -11.24 -13.58
N VAL A 703 -19.70 -10.18 -14.35
CA VAL A 703 -20.33 -8.88 -14.06
C VAL A 703 -21.83 -9.10 -14.11
N GLN A 704 -22.49 -8.98 -12.96
CA GLN A 704 -23.94 -9.01 -12.89
C GLN A 704 -24.46 -7.83 -13.73
N LYS A 705 -24.94 -8.13 -14.94
CA LYS A 705 -25.52 -7.12 -15.82
C LYS A 705 -26.66 -6.46 -15.06
N ALA A 706 -26.68 -5.13 -15.06
CA ALA A 706 -27.72 -4.37 -14.38
C ALA A 706 -29.11 -4.89 -14.80
N PRO A 707 -30.02 -5.16 -13.84
CA PRO A 707 -31.36 -5.66 -14.18
C PRO A 707 -32.07 -4.68 -15.12
N ARG A 708 -32.62 -5.21 -16.22
CA ARG A 708 -33.38 -4.42 -17.19
C ARG A 708 -34.80 -4.22 -16.65
N PHE A 709 -35.12 -3.00 -16.21
CA PHE A 709 -36.47 -2.63 -15.81
C PHE A 709 -37.28 -2.06 -16.98
N LYS A 710 -38.59 -2.24 -16.96
CA LYS A 710 -39.50 -1.64 -17.95
C LYS A 710 -39.80 -0.20 -17.55
N ALA A 711 -39.61 0.75 -18.47
CA ALA A 711 -39.94 2.15 -18.24
C ALA A 711 -41.44 2.35 -17.97
N LEU A 712 -41.78 3.34 -17.15
CA LEU A 712 -43.15 3.83 -16.97
C LEU A 712 -43.49 4.83 -18.09
N ASN A 713 -44.74 4.83 -18.54
CA ASN A 713 -45.20 5.74 -19.58
C ASN A 713 -45.61 7.07 -18.96
N PHE A 714 -45.23 8.18 -19.61
CA PHE A 714 -45.69 9.51 -19.25
C PHE A 714 -47.16 9.70 -19.69
N PRO A 715 -48.10 9.99 -18.76
CA PRO A 715 -49.53 10.09 -19.09
C PRO A 715 -49.95 11.43 -19.72
N GLY A 716 -49.03 12.40 -19.83
CA GLY A 716 -49.33 13.77 -20.26
C GLY A 716 -49.28 14.78 -19.10
N LEU A 717 -49.33 16.07 -19.43
CA LEU A 717 -49.30 17.17 -18.45
C LEU A 717 -50.58 17.17 -17.61
N HIS A 718 -50.44 17.22 -16.29
CA HIS A 718 -51.58 17.25 -15.37
C HIS A 718 -52.20 18.66 -15.31
N GLU A 719 -53.54 18.75 -15.31
CA GLU A 719 -54.29 20.01 -15.33
C GLU A 719 -53.90 20.98 -14.21
N ASP A 720 -53.72 20.51 -12.97
CA ASP A 720 -53.25 21.33 -11.85
C ASP A 720 -51.87 21.99 -12.06
N ILE A 721 -50.96 21.38 -12.81
CA ILE A 721 -49.64 21.98 -13.13
C ILE A 721 -49.84 23.11 -14.15
N GLU A 722 -50.69 22.90 -15.15
CA GLU A 722 -51.08 23.95 -16.10
C GLU A 722 -51.82 25.10 -15.40
N LEU A 723 -52.72 24.77 -14.46
CA LEU A 723 -53.45 25.74 -13.64
C LEU A 723 -52.50 26.56 -12.76
N PHE A 724 -51.49 25.92 -12.17
CA PHE A 724 -50.44 26.61 -11.42
C PHE A 724 -49.71 27.63 -12.30
N CYS A 725 -49.39 27.28 -13.55
CA CYS A 725 -48.75 28.22 -14.48
C CYS A 725 -49.65 29.43 -14.78
N ARG A 726 -50.94 29.21 -15.00
CA ARG A 726 -51.92 30.25 -15.37
C ARG A 726 -52.35 31.13 -14.20
N THR A 727 -52.56 30.57 -13.03
CA THR A 727 -53.16 31.27 -11.87
C THR A 727 -52.16 31.59 -10.78
N GLY A 728 -50.99 30.96 -10.79
CA GLY A 728 -49.96 31.10 -9.76
C GLY A 728 -50.29 30.42 -8.43
N THR A 729 -51.42 29.72 -8.31
CA THR A 729 -51.84 29.12 -7.03
C THR A 729 -51.67 27.60 -7.08
N LEU A 730 -50.98 27.04 -6.09
CA LEU A 730 -50.93 25.58 -5.89
C LEU A 730 -52.20 25.16 -5.13
N THR A 731 -52.94 24.20 -5.68
CA THR A 731 -54.13 23.63 -5.03
C THR A 731 -53.72 22.75 -3.84
N SER A 732 -54.31 22.99 -2.66
CA SER A 732 -53.91 22.36 -1.38
C SER A 732 -54.06 20.83 -1.32
N TYR A 733 -54.76 20.22 -2.30
CA TYR A 733 -55.04 18.77 -2.37
C TYR A 733 -54.81 18.19 -3.77
N SER A 734 -53.86 18.73 -4.54
CA SER A 734 -53.54 18.21 -5.86
C SER A 734 -52.92 16.80 -5.81
N SER A 735 -53.33 15.94 -6.73
CA SER A 735 -52.61 14.70 -7.03
C SER A 735 -51.38 14.90 -7.90
N ALA A 736 -51.18 16.09 -8.49
CA ALA A 736 -50.18 16.35 -9.51
C ALA A 736 -48.76 16.53 -8.95
N PHE A 737 -48.64 17.03 -7.73
CA PHE A 737 -47.37 17.33 -7.10
C PHE A 737 -47.40 17.03 -5.61
N GLN A 738 -46.22 16.89 -5.02
CA GLN A 738 -46.05 16.63 -3.60
C GLN A 738 -44.88 17.46 -3.06
N GLN A 739 -44.93 17.87 -1.80
CA GLN A 739 -43.81 18.57 -1.16
C GLN A 739 -42.55 17.69 -1.16
N ALA A 740 -41.39 18.29 -1.44
CA ALA A 740 -40.17 17.58 -1.80
C ALA A 740 -39.62 16.65 -0.70
N PHE A 741 -39.60 17.10 0.57
CA PHE A 741 -39.15 16.29 1.70
C PHE A 741 -40.13 15.17 2.08
N THR A 742 -41.43 15.37 1.79
CA THR A 742 -42.44 14.32 1.94
C THR A 742 -42.28 13.27 0.86
N ALA A 743 -41.89 13.65 -0.36
CA ALA A 743 -41.56 12.71 -1.42
C ALA A 743 -40.25 11.95 -1.13
N LEU A 744 -39.22 12.65 -0.60
CA LEU A 744 -37.98 12.04 -0.10
C LEU A 744 -38.25 10.96 0.94
N ARG A 745 -39.22 11.14 1.84
CA ARG A 745 -39.60 10.13 2.84
C ARG A 745 -40.02 8.78 2.22
N ASN A 746 -40.43 8.77 0.95
CA ASN A 746 -40.82 7.55 0.24
C ASN A 746 -39.61 6.81 -0.39
N THR A 747 -38.41 7.39 -0.33
CA THR A 747 -37.15 6.74 -0.76
C THR A 747 -36.62 5.83 0.35
N GLY A 748 -35.82 4.82 -0.01
CA GLY A 748 -35.20 3.90 0.95
C GLY A 748 -34.29 4.63 1.93
N ILE A 749 -33.47 5.56 1.43
CA ILE A 749 -32.62 6.43 2.28
C ILE A 749 -33.48 7.32 3.18
N GLY A 750 -34.55 7.93 2.65
CA GLY A 750 -35.43 8.79 3.44
C GLY A 750 -36.13 8.04 4.59
N GLN A 751 -36.52 6.79 4.38
CA GLN A 751 -37.07 5.93 5.45
C GLN A 751 -36.01 5.56 6.48
N LYS A 752 -34.80 5.18 6.03
CA LYS A 752 -33.68 4.81 6.92
C LYS A 752 -33.33 5.91 7.93
N TYR A 753 -33.37 7.17 7.51
CA TYR A 753 -33.01 8.31 8.34
C TYR A 753 -34.21 9.05 8.96
N GLY A 754 -35.44 8.62 8.70
CA GLY A 754 -36.65 9.19 9.31
C GLY A 754 -36.86 10.68 8.99
N ILE A 755 -37.12 11.01 7.72
CA ILE A 755 -37.40 12.40 7.31
C ILE A 755 -38.64 12.95 8.03
N ASN A 756 -38.46 14.04 8.77
CA ASN A 756 -39.53 14.79 9.43
C ASN A 756 -40.01 15.93 8.53
N SER A 757 -41.03 15.66 7.70
CA SER A 757 -41.61 16.65 6.78
C SER A 757 -42.22 17.87 7.49
N CYS A 758 -42.58 17.74 8.77
CA CYS A 758 -43.15 18.83 9.57
C CYS A 758 -42.07 19.80 10.08
N ALA A 759 -40.79 19.42 10.05
CA ALA A 759 -39.66 20.27 10.45
C ALA A 759 -39.22 21.22 9.33
N THR A 760 -39.68 21.00 8.08
CA THR A 760 -39.35 21.85 6.93
C THR A 760 -40.55 22.72 6.57
N SER A 761 -40.43 24.05 6.65
CA SER A 761 -41.41 25.00 6.08
C SER A 761 -41.24 25.17 4.56
N SER A 762 -40.76 24.12 3.89
CA SER A 762 -40.29 24.15 2.50
C SER A 762 -41.43 24.40 1.53
N LYS A 763 -41.27 25.41 0.68
CA LYS A 763 -42.16 25.74 -0.44
C LYS A 763 -41.71 25.07 -1.75
N LEU A 764 -40.91 24.00 -1.65
CA LEU A 764 -40.42 23.21 -2.77
C LEU A 764 -41.29 21.97 -2.99
N PHE A 765 -41.80 21.84 -4.20
CA PHE A 765 -42.67 20.75 -4.63
C PHE A 765 -42.02 20.00 -5.79
N LEU A 766 -42.36 18.72 -5.92
CA LEU A 766 -41.94 17.86 -7.01
C LEU A 766 -43.19 17.36 -7.75
N SER A 767 -43.15 17.34 -9.09
CA SER A 767 -44.16 16.65 -9.89
C SER A 767 -44.24 15.18 -9.46
N ARG A 768 -45.45 14.63 -9.48
CA ARG A 768 -45.68 13.22 -9.17
C ARG A 768 -45.04 12.26 -10.20
N GLU A 769 -44.76 12.74 -11.41
CA GLU A 769 -44.05 11.96 -12.43
C GLU A 769 -42.53 11.91 -12.19
N PHE A 770 -42.00 12.77 -11.31
CA PHE A 770 -40.56 12.86 -11.04
C PHE A 770 -39.93 11.53 -10.56
N PHE A 771 -40.66 10.79 -9.72
CA PHE A 771 -40.22 9.48 -9.20
C PHE A 771 -40.73 8.29 -10.02
N LYS A 772 -41.44 8.51 -11.13
CA LYS A 772 -42.02 7.45 -11.97
C LYS A 772 -41.15 7.20 -13.21
N THR A 773 -40.03 6.52 -13.01
CA THR A 773 -39.10 6.18 -14.11
C THR A 773 -39.23 4.74 -14.57
N VAL A 774 -39.20 3.79 -13.63
CA VAL A 774 -39.19 2.35 -13.95
C VAL A 774 -40.20 1.58 -13.11
N ARG A 775 -40.68 0.45 -13.65
CA ARG A 775 -41.50 -0.52 -12.91
C ARG A 775 -40.60 -1.41 -12.05
N LEU A 776 -40.68 -1.24 -10.73
CA LEU A 776 -39.91 -2.01 -9.77
C LEU A 776 -40.71 -3.21 -9.22
N PRO A 777 -40.03 -4.30 -8.80
CA PRO A 777 -40.60 -5.37 -8.01
C PRO A 777 -41.20 -4.86 -6.68
N VAL A 778 -42.16 -5.59 -6.14
CA VAL A 778 -42.81 -5.27 -4.87
C VAL A 778 -41.76 -5.26 -3.74
N GLY A 779 -41.64 -4.15 -3.03
CA GLY A 779 -40.71 -3.98 -1.90
C GLY A 779 -39.36 -3.33 -2.23
N GLU A 780 -39.08 -3.01 -3.51
CA GLU A 780 -37.89 -2.26 -3.90
C GLU A 780 -38.15 -0.75 -3.98
N TYR A 781 -37.13 0.05 -3.64
CA TYR A 781 -37.18 1.51 -3.69
C TYR A 781 -36.58 2.04 -5.01
N ASN A 782 -37.10 3.17 -5.50
CA ASN A 782 -36.67 3.79 -6.76
C ASN A 782 -35.46 4.72 -6.64
N ASP A 783 -34.70 4.58 -5.56
CA ASP A 783 -33.58 5.45 -5.17
C ASP A 783 -32.54 5.58 -6.31
N GLY A 784 -32.25 4.49 -7.03
CA GLY A 784 -31.27 4.47 -8.12
C GLY A 784 -31.73 5.07 -9.45
N TYR A 785 -33.03 5.34 -9.63
CA TYR A 785 -33.59 5.84 -10.89
C TYR A 785 -34.34 7.17 -10.71
N ILE A 786 -33.97 7.96 -9.71
CA ILE A 786 -34.50 9.31 -9.52
C ILE A 786 -33.99 10.21 -10.66
N ARG A 787 -34.88 11.02 -11.25
CA ARG A 787 -34.55 11.95 -12.33
C ARG A 787 -33.62 13.08 -11.86
N GLN A 788 -32.88 13.66 -12.80
CA GLN A 788 -32.15 14.91 -12.55
C GLN A 788 -33.12 16.09 -12.47
N MET A 789 -32.76 17.10 -11.68
CA MET A 789 -33.57 18.30 -11.48
C MET A 789 -33.13 19.38 -12.46
N ASN A 790 -33.78 19.45 -13.62
CA ASN A 790 -33.35 20.33 -14.70
C ASN A 790 -34.29 21.53 -14.91
N TRP A 791 -35.57 21.35 -14.59
CA TRP A 791 -36.63 22.30 -14.91
C TRP A 791 -37.45 22.63 -13.67
N ILE A 792 -37.64 23.93 -13.42
CA ILE A 792 -38.29 24.45 -12.22
C ILE A 792 -39.32 25.50 -12.63
N LEU A 793 -40.57 25.31 -12.25
CA LEU A 793 -41.59 26.35 -12.29
C LEU A 793 -41.50 27.18 -11.00
N TRP A 794 -41.13 28.44 -11.14
CA TRP A 794 -40.99 29.38 -10.06
C TRP A 794 -42.12 30.41 -10.08
N ASN A 795 -42.83 30.55 -8.96
CA ASN A 795 -43.78 31.65 -8.77
C ASN A 795 -43.16 32.73 -7.86
N PRO A 796 -42.95 33.96 -8.37
CA PRO A 796 -42.35 35.04 -7.57
C PRO A 796 -43.29 35.61 -6.50
N THR A 797 -44.61 35.49 -6.64
CA THR A 797 -45.61 36.06 -5.73
C THR A 797 -45.81 35.18 -4.50
N THR A 798 -45.91 33.87 -4.70
CA THR A 798 -46.09 32.90 -3.61
C THR A 798 -44.77 32.34 -3.08
N GLU A 799 -43.68 32.60 -3.81
CA GLU A 799 -42.35 32.01 -3.61
C GLU A 799 -42.40 30.48 -3.59
N ALA A 800 -43.27 29.89 -4.40
CA ALA A 800 -43.39 28.45 -4.55
C ALA A 800 -42.57 27.96 -5.75
N ALA A 801 -41.82 26.88 -5.55
CA ALA A 801 -41.04 26.22 -6.60
C ALA A 801 -41.57 24.81 -6.85
N LEU A 802 -41.81 24.45 -8.12
CA LEU A 802 -42.21 23.11 -8.53
C LEU A 802 -41.20 22.54 -9.52
N VAL A 803 -40.51 21.47 -9.16
CA VAL A 803 -39.63 20.74 -10.07
C VAL A 803 -40.48 19.83 -10.96
N ILE A 804 -40.28 19.95 -12.26
CA ILE A 804 -41.00 19.19 -13.29
C ILE A 804 -40.02 18.32 -14.10
N ILE A 805 -40.56 17.35 -14.84
CA ILE A 805 -39.75 16.50 -15.72
C ILE A 805 -39.59 17.13 -17.11
N PRO A 806 -38.56 16.75 -17.90
CA PRO A 806 -38.38 17.27 -19.27
C PRO A 806 -39.62 17.14 -20.16
N GLU A 807 -40.36 16.04 -20.03
CA GLU A 807 -41.58 15.77 -20.79
C GLU A 807 -42.73 16.75 -20.44
N GLU A 808 -42.83 17.17 -19.18
CA GLU A 808 -43.76 18.22 -18.76
C GLU A 808 -43.28 19.60 -19.22
N ALA A 809 -41.97 19.85 -19.15
CA ALA A 809 -41.37 21.11 -19.59
C ALA A 809 -41.62 21.35 -21.09
N GLU A 810 -41.47 20.32 -21.94
CA GLU A 810 -41.74 20.40 -23.39
C GLU A 810 -43.16 20.90 -23.68
N LEU A 811 -44.16 20.42 -22.93
CA LEU A 811 -45.56 20.83 -23.07
C LEU A 811 -45.82 22.25 -22.52
N LEU A 812 -45.00 22.70 -21.57
CA LEU A 812 -45.12 24.00 -20.90
C LEU A 812 -44.33 25.13 -21.60
N ILE A 813 -43.32 24.80 -22.40
CA ILE A 813 -42.50 25.77 -23.14
C ILE A 813 -43.35 26.64 -24.07
N PRO A 814 -44.24 26.11 -24.93
CA PRO A 814 -45.08 26.92 -25.81
C PRO A 814 -46.01 27.85 -25.04
N LEU A 815 -46.47 27.43 -23.86
CA LEU A 815 -47.29 28.27 -22.97
C LEU A 815 -46.48 29.46 -22.46
N HIS A 816 -45.25 29.23 -21.98
CA HIS A 816 -44.36 30.27 -21.46
C HIS A 816 -43.79 31.21 -22.52
N GLN A 817 -43.79 30.81 -23.80
CA GLN A 817 -43.38 31.66 -24.92
C GLN A 817 -44.49 32.63 -25.39
N ASN A 818 -45.76 32.19 -25.37
CA ASN A 818 -46.84 32.90 -26.06
C ASN A 818 -47.82 33.67 -25.16
N ALA A 819 -47.86 33.40 -23.85
CA ALA A 819 -48.90 33.92 -22.97
C ALA A 819 -48.50 35.23 -22.26
N LYS A 820 -49.33 36.29 -22.44
CA LYS A 820 -49.18 37.59 -21.74
C LYS A 820 -49.57 37.58 -20.25
N HIS A 821 -50.06 36.45 -19.72
CA HIS A 821 -50.68 36.38 -18.39
C HIS A 821 -50.30 35.11 -17.58
N LEU A 822 -49.06 34.65 -17.70
CA LEU A 822 -48.54 33.59 -16.82
C LEU A 822 -47.98 34.17 -15.51
N HIS A 823 -48.19 33.44 -14.43
CA HIS A 823 -47.75 33.83 -13.08
C HIS A 823 -46.46 33.09 -12.67
N THR A 824 -46.01 32.13 -13.46
CA THR A 824 -44.80 31.34 -13.23
C THR A 824 -43.72 31.66 -14.24
N ARG A 825 -42.46 31.41 -13.84
CA ARG A 825 -41.30 31.40 -14.72
C ARG A 825 -40.73 29.98 -14.76
N LEU A 826 -40.43 29.49 -15.95
CA LEU A 826 -39.73 28.24 -16.13
C LEU A 826 -38.22 28.52 -16.10
N LEU A 827 -37.52 27.96 -15.10
CA LEU A 827 -36.09 28.12 -14.85
C LEU A 827 -35.36 26.81 -15.17
N THR A 828 -34.13 26.94 -15.67
CA THR A 828 -33.22 25.80 -15.81
C THR A 828 -32.27 25.71 -14.62
N TYR A 829 -31.97 24.49 -14.19
CA TYR A 829 -31.00 24.22 -13.14
C TYR A 829 -30.15 23.00 -13.48
N ALA A 830 -28.92 22.98 -12.97
CA ALA A 830 -28.08 21.79 -12.96
C ALA A 830 -27.26 21.82 -11.68
N ALA A 831 -27.16 20.70 -10.97
CA ALA A 831 -26.36 20.64 -9.75
C ALA A 831 -24.85 20.75 -10.09
N PRO A 832 -24.10 21.72 -9.53
CA PRO A 832 -22.66 21.74 -9.67
C PRO A 832 -22.02 20.52 -8.99
N VAL A 833 -21.46 19.61 -9.81
CA VAL A 833 -20.85 18.36 -9.35
C VAL A 833 -19.33 18.28 -9.53
N THR A 834 -18.76 19.15 -10.36
CA THR A 834 -17.31 19.35 -10.51
C THR A 834 -16.96 20.83 -10.29
N ARG A 835 -15.71 21.11 -9.93
CA ARG A 835 -15.21 22.50 -9.74
C ARG A 835 -15.24 23.32 -11.03
N GLY A 836 -15.21 22.66 -12.19
CA GLY A 836 -15.20 23.30 -13.51
C GLY A 836 -16.56 23.77 -14.02
N MET A 837 -17.67 23.30 -13.43
CA MET A 837 -19.01 23.62 -13.93
C MET A 837 -19.37 25.08 -13.66
N LEU A 838 -20.10 25.68 -14.60
CA LEU A 838 -20.82 26.94 -14.38
C LEU A 838 -21.72 26.80 -13.15
N HIS A 839 -21.70 27.78 -12.26
CA HIS A 839 -22.50 27.76 -11.03
C HIS A 839 -23.97 28.12 -11.34
N PHE A 840 -24.83 27.12 -11.52
CA PHE A 840 -26.29 27.30 -11.74
C PHE A 840 -27.07 27.66 -10.46
N SER A 841 -26.39 27.91 -9.33
CA SER A 841 -27.04 28.13 -8.03
C SER A 841 -27.80 29.46 -7.95
N ASN A 842 -27.48 30.40 -8.85
CA ASN A 842 -28.18 31.68 -8.96
C ASN A 842 -29.51 31.59 -9.73
N LEU A 843 -29.84 30.44 -10.35
CA LEU A 843 -31.09 30.19 -11.09
C LEU A 843 -31.40 31.22 -12.19
N ASP A 844 -30.39 31.94 -12.66
CA ASP A 844 -30.47 33.03 -13.64
C ASP A 844 -29.86 32.67 -15.00
N PHE A 845 -29.33 31.44 -15.15
CA PHE A 845 -28.72 30.97 -16.40
C PHE A 845 -29.69 31.05 -17.59
N TYR A 846 -30.90 30.52 -17.41
CA TYR A 846 -31.97 30.62 -18.39
C TYR A 846 -33.32 30.60 -17.68
N SER A 847 -34.18 31.54 -18.06
CA SER A 847 -35.52 31.72 -17.51
C SER A 847 -36.49 32.15 -18.60
N MET A 848 -37.69 31.59 -18.60
CA MET A 848 -38.77 32.01 -19.49
C MET A 848 -40.09 32.21 -18.73
N PRO A 849 -40.67 33.43 -18.74
CA PRO A 849 -40.11 34.69 -19.26
C PRO A 849 -38.86 35.16 -18.46
N PRO A 850 -38.07 36.13 -19.00
CA PRO A 850 -36.86 36.63 -18.34
C PRO A 850 -37.09 37.11 -16.90
N LEU A 851 -36.13 36.82 -16.03
CA LEU A 851 -36.09 37.33 -14.66
C LEU A 851 -35.72 38.83 -14.63
N PRO A 852 -36.15 39.59 -13.60
CA PRO A 852 -35.69 40.96 -13.38
C PRO A 852 -34.16 41.05 -13.22
N GLU A 853 -33.52 42.13 -13.69
CA GLU A 853 -32.05 42.28 -13.74
C GLU A 853 -31.33 42.10 -12.38
N ASN A 854 -32.01 42.34 -11.25
CA ASN A 854 -31.46 42.23 -9.90
C ASN A 854 -32.09 41.09 -9.08
N TRP A 855 -32.75 40.14 -9.73
CA TRP A 855 -33.38 39.04 -9.02
C TRP A 855 -32.33 38.10 -8.43
N LYS A 856 -32.54 37.68 -7.17
CA LYS A 856 -31.76 36.64 -6.52
C LYS A 856 -32.70 35.56 -5.99
N PRO A 857 -32.34 34.28 -6.10
CA PRO A 857 -33.14 33.21 -5.53
C PRO A 857 -33.10 33.26 -3.99
N PRO A 858 -34.19 32.91 -3.30
CA PRO A 858 -34.16 32.75 -1.85
C PRO A 858 -33.17 31.66 -1.41
N SER A 859 -32.43 31.88 -0.32
CA SER A 859 -31.40 30.93 0.15
C SER A 859 -31.98 29.54 0.48
N TRP A 860 -33.22 29.47 0.98
CA TRP A 860 -33.86 28.18 1.24
C TRP A 860 -34.03 27.36 -0.05
N LEU A 861 -34.33 28.03 -1.18
CA LEU A 861 -34.54 27.36 -2.46
C LEU A 861 -33.24 26.77 -2.98
N THR A 862 -32.14 27.53 -2.94
CA THR A 862 -30.83 27.05 -3.42
C THR A 862 -30.30 25.89 -2.58
N ILE A 863 -30.50 25.94 -1.26
CA ILE A 863 -30.09 24.88 -0.32
C ILE A 863 -30.91 23.61 -0.55
N GLU A 864 -32.24 23.68 -0.51
CA GLU A 864 -33.12 22.51 -0.63
C GLU A 864 -33.00 21.86 -2.02
N LEU A 865 -33.00 22.67 -3.08
CA LEU A 865 -32.79 22.21 -4.45
C LEU A 865 -31.39 21.59 -4.62
N GLY A 866 -30.37 22.19 -4.02
CA GLY A 866 -29.01 21.67 -3.99
C GLY A 866 -28.92 20.28 -3.36
N ILE A 867 -29.52 20.10 -2.17
CA ILE A 867 -29.57 18.82 -1.45
C ILE A 867 -30.25 17.77 -2.32
N LEU A 868 -31.45 18.09 -2.83
CA LEU A 868 -32.24 17.15 -3.61
C LEU A 868 -31.56 16.75 -4.92
N ALA A 869 -30.95 17.70 -5.62
CA ALA A 869 -30.34 17.47 -6.91
C ALA A 869 -28.98 16.75 -6.85
N GLY A 870 -28.32 16.75 -5.68
CA GLY A 870 -27.01 16.13 -5.49
C GLY A 870 -25.83 17.10 -5.64
N ARG A 871 -26.01 18.37 -5.29
CA ARG A 871 -24.98 19.42 -5.39
C ARG A 871 -23.83 19.16 -4.42
N VAL A 872 -22.59 19.21 -4.93
CA VAL A 872 -21.37 19.05 -4.11
C VAL A 872 -20.43 20.27 -4.12
N TYR A 873 -20.56 21.16 -5.11
CA TYR A 873 -19.86 22.45 -5.16
C TYR A 873 -20.84 23.63 -5.00
N PHE A 874 -20.43 24.67 -4.27
CA PHE A 874 -21.18 25.89 -3.99
C PHE A 874 -20.20 27.06 -3.75
N GLU A 875 -20.68 28.31 -3.75
CA GLU A 875 -19.82 29.48 -3.45
C GLU A 875 -19.68 29.71 -1.94
N TYR A 876 -18.55 30.29 -1.48
CA TYR A 876 -18.30 30.46 -0.05
C TYR A 876 -19.39 31.27 0.68
N SER A 877 -20.05 32.20 -0.01
CA SER A 877 -21.19 32.96 0.52
C SER A 877 -22.39 32.10 0.94
N GLU A 878 -22.49 30.87 0.43
CA GLU A 878 -23.55 29.92 0.80
C GLU A 878 -23.17 29.04 2.01
N TYR A 879 -21.91 29.06 2.48
CA TYR A 879 -21.42 28.16 3.52
C TYR A 879 -22.16 28.32 4.85
N GLU A 880 -22.22 29.53 5.39
CA GLU A 880 -22.93 29.82 6.65
C GLU A 880 -24.43 29.47 6.59
N PRO A 881 -25.18 29.88 5.54
CA PRO A 881 -26.58 29.44 5.36
C PRO A 881 -26.75 27.92 5.35
N ILE A 882 -25.87 27.18 4.67
CA ILE A 882 -25.91 25.71 4.62
C ILE A 882 -25.64 25.11 6.00
N CYS A 883 -24.62 25.59 6.71
CA CYS A 883 -24.32 25.14 8.08
C CYS A 883 -25.49 25.37 9.03
N HIS A 884 -26.11 26.56 8.98
CA HIS A 884 -27.27 26.88 9.78
C HIS A 884 -28.47 25.98 9.46
N TYR A 885 -28.72 25.68 8.18
CA TYR A 885 -29.78 24.75 7.75
C TYR A 885 -29.59 23.34 8.34
N PHE A 886 -28.33 22.89 8.50
CA PHE A 886 -28.00 21.61 9.12
C PHE A 886 -27.83 21.66 10.65
N GLY A 887 -28.00 22.82 11.28
CA GLY A 887 -27.84 22.99 12.73
C GLY A 887 -26.38 22.94 13.21
N LEU A 888 -25.41 23.23 12.34
CA LEU A 888 -24.00 23.32 12.69
C LEU A 888 -23.69 24.73 13.22
N THR A 889 -23.28 24.85 14.49
CA THR A 889 -22.86 26.14 15.07
C THR A 889 -21.43 26.47 14.67
N SER A 890 -21.25 27.54 13.89
CA SER A 890 -19.96 28.15 13.62
C SER A 890 -19.59 29.13 14.75
N SER A 891 -18.76 28.70 15.70
CA SER A 891 -17.94 29.67 16.45
C SER A 891 -16.65 29.02 16.97
N PRO A 892 -15.47 29.56 16.61
CA PRO A 892 -14.22 29.19 17.26
C PRO A 892 -14.15 29.94 18.60
N VAL A 893 -14.38 29.25 19.71
CA VAL A 893 -14.00 29.80 21.02
C VAL A 893 -12.47 29.72 21.09
N GLU A 894 -11.82 30.83 20.77
CA GLU A 894 -10.45 31.13 21.20
C GLU A 894 -10.41 31.02 22.72
N THR A 895 -9.93 29.87 23.22
CA THR A 895 -9.64 29.69 24.64
C THR A 895 -8.25 30.27 24.89
N VAL A 896 -8.22 31.55 25.25
CA VAL A 896 -7.08 32.14 25.96
C VAL A 896 -6.95 31.41 27.30
N PRO A 897 -5.82 30.79 27.65
CA PRO A 897 -5.67 30.09 28.91
C PRO A 897 -5.42 31.10 30.03
N SER A 898 -6.42 31.39 30.85
CA SER A 898 -6.21 32.01 32.16
C SER A 898 -5.83 30.91 33.16
N TYR A 899 -4.60 30.98 33.63
CA TYR A 899 -4.07 30.25 34.77
C TYR A 899 -4.84 30.61 36.04
N GLU A 900 -5.28 29.61 36.80
CA GLU A 900 -5.22 29.62 38.27
C GLU A 900 -5.48 28.23 38.84
N GLU A 901 -4.52 27.76 39.65
CA GLU A 901 -4.55 26.56 40.48
C GLU A 901 -5.36 26.82 41.77
N ASN A 902 -6.19 25.87 42.21
CA ASN A 902 -6.08 25.23 43.53
C ASN A 902 -7.26 24.29 43.87
N ASP A 903 -6.89 23.01 43.98
CA ASP A 903 -7.07 22.06 45.08
C ASP A 903 -8.39 21.84 45.88
N MET A 904 -8.61 20.53 46.08
CA MET A 904 -9.17 19.80 47.24
C MET A 904 -10.68 19.47 47.38
N ALA A 905 -10.95 18.18 47.09
CA ALA A 905 -11.56 17.15 47.96
C ALA A 905 -13.09 17.02 48.18
N SER A 906 -13.63 15.94 47.59
CA SER A 906 -14.35 14.81 48.22
C SER A 906 -15.75 14.99 48.87
N LYS A 907 -16.80 14.42 48.24
CA LYS A 907 -17.63 13.28 48.70
C LYS A 907 -18.93 13.10 47.87
N VAL A 908 -19.29 11.84 47.63
CA VAL A 908 -20.48 11.29 46.92
C VAL A 908 -21.33 10.53 47.97
N PRO A 909 -22.62 10.11 47.78
CA PRO A 909 -23.63 10.32 46.72
C PRO A 909 -24.99 10.87 47.24
N THR A 910 -25.89 11.25 46.34
CA THR A 910 -27.33 10.93 46.48
C THR A 910 -28.02 10.91 45.12
N GLN A 911 -29.06 10.06 45.07
CA GLN A 911 -29.75 9.49 43.92
C GLN A 911 -30.66 10.47 43.17
N ASP A 912 -30.84 10.13 41.89
CA ASP A 912 -32.00 10.35 41.01
C ASP A 912 -32.51 11.79 40.84
N MET A 913 -32.32 12.32 39.62
CA MET A 913 -33.40 12.85 38.76
C MET A 913 -32.82 13.32 37.43
N ASP A 914 -33.55 12.99 36.38
CA ASP A 914 -33.33 13.37 34.98
C ASP A 914 -32.97 14.84 34.80
N GLY A 915 -32.01 15.10 33.91
CA GLY A 915 -31.59 16.46 33.60
C GLY A 915 -30.45 16.51 32.60
N GLU A 916 -30.70 16.02 31.38
CA GLU A 916 -29.99 16.49 30.20
C GLU A 916 -30.13 18.03 30.15
N ASN A 917 -29.10 18.75 30.61
CA ASN A 917 -28.90 20.13 30.19
C ASN A 917 -27.68 20.18 29.27
N VAL A 918 -27.80 19.41 28.19
CA VAL A 918 -27.28 19.87 26.91
C VAL A 918 -28.08 21.14 26.63
N ILE A 919 -27.43 22.29 26.48
CA ILE A 919 -28.07 23.45 25.88
C ILE A 919 -28.27 23.08 24.40
N GLN A 920 -29.31 22.29 24.13
CA GLN A 920 -29.85 22.04 22.80
C GLN A 920 -30.52 23.34 22.39
N THR A 921 -29.86 24.09 21.51
CA THR A 921 -30.60 24.99 20.63
C THR A 921 -31.47 24.12 19.73
N ASN A 922 -32.71 23.88 20.18
CA ASN A 922 -33.77 23.15 19.48
C ASN A 922 -34.20 23.89 18.21
N ASN A 923 -33.39 23.85 17.17
CA ASN A 923 -33.90 24.03 15.82
C ASN A 923 -34.23 22.63 15.27
N PRO A 924 -35.51 22.32 14.99
CA PRO A 924 -35.89 21.04 14.43
C PRO A 924 -35.29 20.90 13.02
N THR A 925 -34.34 19.97 12.85
CA THR A 925 -33.78 19.62 11.54
C THR A 925 -34.69 18.62 10.82
N PHE A 926 -34.57 18.52 9.49
CA PHE A 926 -35.44 17.64 8.68
C PHE A 926 -35.19 16.13 8.90
N THR A 927 -34.15 15.74 9.63
CA THR A 927 -33.85 14.36 10.05
C THR A 927 -32.95 14.38 11.30
N PRO A 928 -33.04 13.38 12.20
CA PRO A 928 -32.18 13.28 13.39
C PRO A 928 -30.67 13.16 13.09
N LYS A 929 -30.26 12.71 11.90
CA LYS A 929 -28.83 12.60 11.51
C LYS A 929 -28.58 13.23 10.13
N PRO A 930 -28.60 14.57 10.00
CA PRO A 930 -28.58 15.26 8.71
C PRO A 930 -27.31 15.04 7.90
N LEU A 931 -26.14 15.03 8.54
CA LEU A 931 -24.87 14.80 7.84
C LEU A 931 -24.72 13.36 7.33
N SER A 932 -25.16 12.37 8.11
CA SER A 932 -25.15 10.96 7.69
C SER A 932 -26.13 10.72 6.54
N PHE A 933 -27.34 11.30 6.62
CA PHE A 933 -28.29 11.29 5.51
C PHE A 933 -27.68 11.92 4.25
N LEU A 934 -27.08 13.10 4.38
CA LEU A 934 -26.49 13.82 3.25
C LEU A 934 -25.35 13.02 2.61
N GLN A 935 -24.50 12.38 3.41
CA GLN A 935 -23.41 11.54 2.92
C GLN A 935 -23.94 10.38 2.04
N GLU A 936 -24.94 9.64 2.52
CA GLU A 936 -25.51 8.52 1.75
C GLU A 936 -26.35 9.00 0.56
N TRP A 937 -27.10 10.09 0.73
CA TRP A 937 -27.92 10.67 -0.32
C TRP A 937 -27.07 11.19 -1.49
N LEU A 938 -25.99 11.92 -1.21
CA LEU A 938 -25.08 12.40 -2.25
C LEU A 938 -24.35 11.24 -2.92
N ALA A 939 -23.93 10.21 -2.17
CA ALA A 939 -23.35 9.01 -2.75
C ALA A 939 -24.33 8.33 -3.73
N LEU A 940 -25.60 8.19 -3.36
CA LEU A 940 -26.65 7.65 -4.23
C LEU A 940 -26.85 8.52 -5.49
N ARG A 941 -27.05 9.83 -5.32
CA ARG A 941 -27.25 10.79 -6.43
C ARG A 941 -26.08 10.82 -7.40
N ARG A 942 -24.88 10.52 -6.89
CA ARG A 942 -23.65 10.40 -7.66
C ARG A 942 -23.32 8.96 -8.09
N LYS A 943 -24.24 8.01 -7.96
CA LYS A 943 -24.06 6.60 -8.36
C LYS A 943 -22.80 5.95 -7.76
N GLY A 944 -22.50 6.27 -6.51
CA GLY A 944 -21.36 5.74 -5.75
C GLY A 944 -20.02 6.44 -5.99
N GLN A 945 -19.97 7.53 -6.77
CA GLN A 945 -18.73 8.29 -6.97
C GLN A 945 -18.29 9.00 -5.70
N ASP A 946 -16.97 9.04 -5.48
CA ASP A 946 -16.40 9.75 -4.35
C ASP A 946 -16.56 11.28 -4.53
N PHE A 947 -17.01 11.93 -3.46
CA PHE A 947 -17.15 13.39 -3.37
C PHE A 947 -16.48 13.94 -2.10
N SER A 948 -15.71 13.11 -1.40
CA SER A 948 -15.05 13.42 -0.14
C SER A 948 -14.15 14.66 -0.19
N ASN A 949 -13.63 14.99 -1.38
CA ASN A 949 -12.77 16.15 -1.63
C ASN A 949 -13.51 17.33 -2.28
N SER A 950 -14.80 17.49 -2.02
CA SER A 950 -15.60 18.66 -2.42
C SER A 950 -16.00 19.49 -1.18
N PRO A 951 -16.44 20.75 -1.34
CA PRO A 951 -17.01 21.54 -0.26
C PRO A 951 -18.11 20.81 0.53
N MET A 952 -19.05 20.17 -0.17
CA MET A 952 -20.11 19.42 0.50
C MET A 952 -19.60 18.13 1.16
N GLY A 953 -18.60 17.47 0.57
CA GLY A 953 -17.90 16.34 1.18
C GLY A 953 -17.21 16.71 2.49
N TYR A 954 -16.63 17.91 2.58
CA TYR A 954 -16.04 18.45 3.79
C TYR A 954 -17.12 18.71 4.86
N ILE A 955 -18.27 19.26 4.49
CA ILE A 955 -19.42 19.43 5.39
C ILE A 955 -19.89 18.07 5.94
N CYS A 956 -20.06 17.06 5.08
CA CYS A 956 -20.49 15.72 5.51
C CYS A 956 -19.49 15.05 6.47
N GLN A 957 -18.20 15.34 6.33
CA GLN A 957 -17.12 14.88 7.22
C GLN A 957 -16.99 15.72 8.50
N GLY A 958 -17.76 16.80 8.65
CA GLY A 958 -17.65 17.72 9.78
C GLY A 958 -16.40 18.62 9.74
N LYS A 959 -15.79 18.81 8.57
CA LYS A 959 -14.66 19.73 8.39
C LYS A 959 -15.15 21.17 8.23
N THR A 960 -14.47 22.09 8.90
CA THR A 960 -14.73 23.53 8.76
C THR A 960 -14.15 24.06 7.46
N LEU A 961 -14.90 24.87 6.73
CA LEU A 961 -14.45 25.54 5.50
C LEU A 961 -14.18 27.01 5.77
N ASN A 962 -13.16 27.56 5.12
CA ASN A 962 -12.83 28.98 5.15
C ASN A 962 -12.69 29.53 3.73
N GLU A 963 -12.72 30.85 3.57
CA GLU A 963 -12.63 31.51 2.26
C GLU A 963 -11.33 31.17 1.51
N ARG A 964 -10.26 30.85 2.25
CA ARG A 964 -8.96 30.43 1.70
C ARG A 964 -8.90 28.94 1.36
N SER A 965 -10.00 28.20 1.51
CA SER A 965 -10.02 26.78 1.19
C SER A 965 -9.79 26.61 -0.32
N PRO A 966 -9.08 25.56 -0.76
CA PRO A 966 -8.68 25.39 -2.16
C PRO A 966 -9.86 25.45 -3.15
N PHE A 967 -11.06 25.09 -2.69
CA PHE A 967 -12.29 25.09 -3.47
C PHE A 967 -12.76 26.49 -3.90
N PHE A 968 -12.46 27.53 -3.13
CA PHE A 968 -13.01 28.89 -3.31
C PHE A 968 -11.98 29.89 -3.87
N SER A 969 -10.74 29.46 -4.13
CA SER A 969 -9.69 30.35 -4.65
C SER A 969 -9.98 30.75 -6.10
N SER A 970 -9.98 32.05 -6.35
CA SER A 970 -10.42 32.73 -7.58
C SER A 970 -9.31 32.97 -8.61
N ASP A 971 -8.42 32.01 -8.85
CA ASP A 971 -7.49 32.09 -9.99
C ASP A 971 -8.19 31.61 -11.28
N ARG A 972 -9.22 32.34 -11.73
CA ARG A 972 -9.85 32.13 -13.05
C ARG A 972 -10.33 33.44 -13.68
N ASP A 973 -9.40 34.26 -14.14
CA ASP A 973 -9.63 35.09 -15.34
C ASP A 973 -9.46 34.20 -16.57
N ILE A 974 -10.45 33.34 -16.84
CA ILE A 974 -10.58 32.66 -18.12
C ILE A 974 -11.80 33.27 -18.80
N GLN A 975 -11.55 34.19 -19.74
CA GLN A 975 -12.56 34.67 -20.67
C GLN A 975 -13.07 33.50 -21.52
N VAL A 976 -14.10 32.80 -21.03
CA VAL A 976 -14.90 31.91 -21.87
C VAL A 976 -15.83 32.81 -22.68
N ASN A 977 -15.48 33.01 -23.95
CA ASN A 977 -16.38 33.59 -24.95
C ASN A 977 -17.57 32.64 -25.17
N VAL A 978 -18.60 32.76 -24.33
CA VAL A 978 -19.96 32.30 -24.68
C VAL A 978 -20.69 33.49 -25.30
N PRO A 979 -21.14 33.43 -26.57
CA PRO A 979 -21.91 34.51 -27.15
C PRO A 979 -23.21 34.70 -26.36
N LYS A 980 -23.39 35.86 -25.73
CA LYS A 980 -24.69 36.28 -25.21
C LYS A 980 -25.64 36.47 -26.39
N LEU A 981 -26.44 35.46 -26.70
CA LEU A 981 -27.60 35.60 -27.59
C LEU A 981 -28.63 36.48 -26.89
N LYS A 982 -28.52 37.80 -27.11
CA LYS A 982 -29.64 38.73 -26.93
C LYS A 982 -30.52 38.62 -28.16
N ALA A 983 -31.78 38.25 -27.95
CA ALA A 983 -32.80 38.37 -28.99
C ALA A 983 -32.98 39.84 -29.36
N THR A 984 -32.74 40.18 -30.62
CA THR A 984 -33.18 41.43 -31.23
C THR A 984 -34.00 41.11 -32.47
N ASP A 985 -35.27 41.51 -32.42
CA ASP A 985 -36.16 41.56 -33.57
C ASP A 985 -35.56 42.43 -34.67
N HIS A 986 -35.42 41.91 -35.89
CA HIS A 986 -35.57 42.69 -37.11
C HIS A 986 -36.06 41.83 -38.28
N SER A 987 -37.15 42.34 -38.87
CA SER A 987 -37.85 41.92 -40.07
C SER A 987 -37.09 42.19 -41.38
N SER A 988 -37.40 41.38 -42.41
CA SER A 988 -37.14 41.54 -43.87
C SER A 988 -35.65 41.62 -44.28
N ASP A 989 -35.15 40.96 -45.32
CA ASP A 989 -35.69 40.69 -46.65
C ASP A 989 -34.86 39.59 -47.36
N ASP A 990 -35.40 39.08 -48.47
CA ASP A 990 -35.03 37.95 -49.34
C ASP A 990 -33.56 37.56 -49.62
N GLY A 991 -33.36 36.25 -49.87
CA GLY A 991 -32.22 35.73 -50.64
C GLY A 991 -31.97 34.21 -50.60
N ASN A 992 -32.65 33.45 -51.47
CA ASN A 992 -32.43 32.03 -51.82
C ASN A 992 -30.95 31.58 -51.91
N VAL A 993 -30.61 30.41 -51.32
CA VAL A 993 -29.86 29.29 -51.97
C VAL A 993 -30.20 27.97 -51.24
N GLU A 994 -30.33 26.91 -52.03
CA GLU A 994 -30.91 25.58 -51.82
C GLU A 994 -30.24 24.65 -50.77
N SER A 995 -31.07 23.84 -50.12
CA SER A 995 -30.72 22.66 -49.32
C SER A 995 -30.75 21.39 -50.19
N PRO A 996 -29.95 20.35 -49.87
CA PRO A 996 -30.37 18.98 -50.12
C PRO A 996 -30.58 18.18 -48.83
N GLU A 997 -31.60 17.35 -48.92
CA GLU A 997 -32.31 16.54 -47.93
C GLU A 997 -31.46 15.57 -47.11
N ALA A 998 -32.00 15.27 -45.92
CA ALA A 998 -31.62 14.17 -45.06
C ALA A 998 -32.03 12.81 -45.67
N SER A 999 -31.21 11.79 -45.45
CA SER A 999 -31.65 10.39 -45.52
C SER A 999 -30.99 9.55 -44.44
N ASP A 1000 -31.83 9.00 -43.57
CA ASP A 1000 -31.52 7.90 -42.65
C ASP A 1000 -30.97 6.68 -43.41
N TYR A 1001 -29.91 6.06 -42.89
CA TYR A 1001 -29.51 4.71 -43.27
C TYR A 1001 -28.91 3.97 -42.06
N GLU A 1002 -29.71 3.11 -41.44
CA GLU A 1002 -29.23 1.90 -40.76
C GLU A 1002 -28.86 0.85 -41.82
N PRO A 1003 -27.89 -0.03 -41.56
CA PRO A 1003 -27.82 -1.32 -42.22
C PRO A 1003 -28.12 -2.46 -41.24
N GLU A 1004 -29.32 -3.05 -41.40
CA GLU A 1004 -29.53 -4.47 -41.11
C GLU A 1004 -28.78 -5.32 -42.13
N TYR A 1005 -28.10 -6.38 -41.68
CA TYR A 1005 -27.78 -7.52 -42.55
C TYR A 1005 -28.22 -8.83 -41.90
N THR A 1006 -29.18 -9.44 -42.59
CA THR A 1006 -29.81 -10.75 -42.41
C THR A 1006 -28.82 -11.91 -42.50
N GLY A 1007 -29.04 -12.94 -41.68
CA GLY A 1007 -28.49 -14.27 -41.94
C GLY A 1007 -29.31 -15.04 -42.97
N ASP A 1008 -28.68 -16.00 -43.68
CA ASP A 1008 -29.11 -17.39 -43.60
C ASP A 1008 -28.14 -18.44 -44.23
N GLN A 1009 -28.10 -19.57 -43.54
CA GLN A 1009 -27.97 -20.98 -43.99
C GLN A 1009 -26.71 -21.59 -44.66
N ARG A 1010 -26.06 -22.45 -43.86
CA ARG A 1010 -25.80 -23.91 -44.03
C ARG A 1010 -25.39 -24.45 -45.41
N ARG A 1011 -24.23 -25.13 -45.43
CA ARG A 1011 -24.09 -26.51 -45.95
C ARG A 1011 -22.85 -27.22 -45.37
N GLU A 1012 -23.07 -28.44 -44.89
CA GLU A 1012 -22.05 -29.42 -44.47
C GLU A 1012 -21.34 -30.04 -45.68
N SER A 1013 -20.03 -30.31 -45.57
CA SER A 1013 -19.43 -31.57 -46.04
C SER A 1013 -18.03 -31.82 -45.46
N THR A 1014 -17.90 -32.99 -44.85
CA THR A 1014 -16.73 -33.84 -44.58
C THR A 1014 -15.43 -33.61 -45.37
N GLY A 1015 -14.28 -33.75 -44.70
CA GLY A 1015 -12.97 -33.98 -45.32
C GLY A 1015 -11.85 -34.24 -44.30
N LYS A 1016 -11.20 -35.40 -44.40
CA LYS A 1016 -10.15 -35.95 -43.51
C LYS A 1016 -8.74 -35.44 -43.85
N ARG A 1017 -7.86 -35.51 -42.84
CA ARG A 1017 -6.39 -35.77 -42.83
C ARG A 1017 -5.48 -34.84 -43.65
N GLU A 1018 -4.41 -34.36 -43.03
CA GLU A 1018 -3.07 -34.96 -43.21
C GLU A 1018 -2.04 -34.44 -42.20
N ILE A 1019 -1.21 -35.39 -41.75
CA ILE A 1019 -0.06 -35.30 -40.86
C ILE A 1019 1.15 -35.28 -41.80
N PHE A 1020 2.05 -34.32 -41.67
CA PHE A 1020 3.36 -34.38 -42.32
C PHE A 1020 4.37 -35.01 -41.35
N MET A 1021 4.70 -36.27 -41.60
CA MET A 1021 6.02 -36.84 -41.36
C MET A 1021 6.70 -36.99 -42.72
N ASP A 1022 7.97 -36.63 -42.80
CA ASP A 1022 8.85 -37.07 -43.89
C ASP A 1022 10.02 -37.84 -43.28
N ASP A 1023 10.44 -38.84 -44.04
CA ASP A 1023 11.12 -40.07 -43.64
C ASP A 1023 12.51 -40.13 -44.29
N SER A 1024 13.49 -40.74 -43.62
CA SER A 1024 14.72 -41.37 -44.16
C SER A 1024 15.78 -41.41 -43.04
N SER A 1025 16.48 -42.50 -42.73
CA SER A 1025 16.70 -43.77 -43.43
C SER A 1025 17.21 -44.83 -42.44
N GLU A 1026 16.90 -46.09 -42.75
CA GLU A 1026 17.36 -47.35 -42.15
C GLU A 1026 18.88 -47.45 -41.93
N SER A 1027 19.32 -48.15 -40.88
CA SER A 1027 20.00 -49.45 -41.03
C SER A 1027 20.44 -50.04 -39.68
N ASP A 1028 20.08 -51.30 -39.47
CA ASP A 1028 20.54 -52.21 -38.41
C ASP A 1028 22.06 -52.25 -38.23
N TYR A 1029 22.53 -52.40 -36.98
CA TYR A 1029 23.62 -53.34 -36.66
C TYR A 1029 23.57 -53.82 -35.20
N GLN A 1030 23.61 -55.14 -35.07
CA GLN A 1030 23.72 -55.93 -33.85
C GLN A 1030 25.07 -55.77 -33.13
N ASN A 1031 25.03 -56.14 -31.84
CA ASN A 1031 26.05 -56.85 -31.04
C ASN A 1031 27.12 -56.07 -30.23
N ARG A 1032 27.00 -56.31 -28.91
CA ARG A 1032 28.02 -56.90 -27.98
C ARG A 1032 29.11 -56.01 -27.38
N ILE A 1033 29.15 -56.10 -26.03
CA ILE A 1033 30.32 -56.21 -25.12
C ILE A 1033 31.15 -54.92 -25.06
N GLU A 1034 31.30 -54.25 -23.92
CA GLU A 1034 31.80 -54.68 -22.61
C GLU A 1034 31.37 -53.67 -21.51
#